data_AF-A0A163G6N2-F1
#
_entry.id   AF-A0A163G6N2-F1
#
_cell.length_a   1.000
_cell.length_b   1.000
_cell.length_c   1.000
_cell.angle_alpha   90.00
_cell.angle_beta   90.00
_cell.angle_gamma   90.00
#
_symmetry.space_group_name_H-M   'P 1'
#
loop_
_entity.id
_entity.type
_entity.pdbx_description
1 polymer ?
#
loop_
_entity_poly.entity_id
_entity_poly.type
_entity_poly.pdbx_seq_one_letter_code
_entity_poly.pdbx_strand_id
1 'polypeptide(L)'
;MYKRIQRVTFNSATFAEPIENILLNQNRHFLKSVEYSLWKKYLSVFPEAMGIDDIYDYIQLHLGFQSDEEPLEFDIHPQVVVELLDSILTSKMEEMMLVTDLKEPSDIKPLIPSVTFNEYLELDQQTDILSVLGVVFETHLESYPELERKPLYFILYRLRNNLLYTFDDRIFTTDHIGKTLDKLKKKFDALLLDCVLYNHGGVLSVKIIQSIYKKCETLIIHYFASEQRVGKPLEEGRRIYDYVTELIKNSREFEHLTARYIEIFENLFKNELSESDLRGWISLYLSDFYHIALQFASPTYEKNSLSGRYFEAVRLAIVEAILEQGDPELIIKTEYDALQPEQFKQLFDWMYEENLKIVNYTVCLHVKDLKADSRFSRLDLKDIEFMSDALFEGWQHGLPFQKNFERPHLVRSSEDQQKEYIWVLVHNILAGINDIQSTYQLAEEKLTSCLSLLYFFSARDDDHNFIIEDQYLAYNHDRKKMHHAYASKKGNISAKSIDELDPELVDLLVRFHDTELKWKADILQAAKNFEHYFRSMGISEQMKYLKAVITSLFGNTQDQRSLAAACSVFVSGTNYRGSDVTFIDTRAWLFDDFMEFFMLCETSGKFALKERIMERFKVFCKNVFVTTLVNFDILDSNVHATIKDIVDWLYFVYPNHRPIREEVRDQ
;
A
#
# COMPACT_ATOMS: atom_id res chain seq x y z
N MET A 1 39.44 9.66 -4.47
CA MET A 1 39.04 10.46 -3.29
C MET A 1 37.65 11.03 -3.56
N TYR A 2 36.61 10.20 -3.50
CA TYR A 2 35.24 10.63 -3.79
C TYR A 2 34.69 11.33 -2.53
N LYS A 3 34.63 12.67 -2.57
CA LYS A 3 34.00 13.46 -1.52
C LYS A 3 32.49 13.14 -1.53
N ARG A 4 31.99 12.71 -0.36
CA ARG A 4 30.59 12.37 -0.10
C ARG A 4 29.72 13.61 -0.41
N ILE A 5 28.91 13.56 -1.46
CA ILE A 5 27.88 14.56 -1.75
C ILE A 5 26.64 14.12 -0.95
N GLN A 6 26.35 14.80 0.16
CA GLN A 6 25.12 14.57 0.90
C GLN A 6 23.97 15.27 0.19
N ARG A 7 22.92 14.52 -0.16
CA ARG A 7 21.58 15.09 -0.33
C ARG A 7 21.08 15.43 1.07
N VAL A 8 20.93 16.71 1.38
CA VAL A 8 20.22 17.15 2.58
C VAL A 8 18.74 16.89 2.33
N THR A 9 18.21 15.84 2.94
CA THR A 9 16.77 15.66 3.08
C THR A 9 16.30 16.64 4.13
N PHE A 10 15.52 17.64 3.72
CA PHE A 10 14.77 18.48 4.66
C PHE A 10 13.67 17.60 5.25
N ASN A 11 13.80 17.26 6.54
CA ASN A 11 12.68 16.68 7.28
C ASN A 11 11.56 17.73 7.26
N SER A 12 10.37 17.33 6.83
CA SER A 12 9.16 18.14 6.99
C SER A 12 9.03 18.51 8.46
N ALA A 13 8.75 19.78 8.75
CA ALA A 13 8.46 20.21 10.12
C ALA A 13 7.24 19.42 10.62
N THR A 14 7.44 18.61 11.65
CA THR A 14 6.36 17.89 12.36
C THR A 14 6.12 18.59 13.69
N PHE A 15 4.92 18.49 14.22
CA PHE A 15 4.64 18.99 15.56
C PHE A 15 5.28 18.10 16.63
N ALA A 16 5.24 18.55 17.88
CA ALA A 16 5.57 17.70 19.00
C ALA A 16 4.58 16.52 19.09
N GLU A 17 5.05 15.36 19.56
CA GLU A 17 4.29 14.11 19.65
C GLU A 17 2.87 14.25 20.25
N PRO A 18 2.61 15.07 21.30
CA PRO A 18 1.25 15.25 21.81
C PRO A 18 0.27 15.84 20.79
N ILE A 19 0.72 16.83 20.00
CA ILE A 19 -0.12 17.48 18.98
C ILE A 19 -0.37 16.52 17.81
N GLU A 20 0.65 15.78 17.39
CA GLU A 20 0.53 14.75 16.36
C GLU A 20 -0.51 13.69 16.78
N ASN A 21 -0.50 13.25 18.04
CA ASN A 21 -1.48 12.30 18.55
C ASN A 21 -2.91 12.84 18.54
N ILE A 22 -3.11 14.14 18.83
CA ILE A 22 -4.42 14.78 18.76
C ILE A 22 -4.92 14.85 17.31
N LEU A 23 -4.06 15.27 16.37
CA LEU A 23 -4.38 15.31 14.94
C LEU A 23 -4.73 13.91 14.41
N LEU A 24 -3.92 12.90 14.76
CA LEU A 24 -4.19 11.50 14.42
C LEU A 24 -5.56 11.03 14.93
N ASN A 25 -5.95 11.44 16.14
CA ASN A 25 -7.26 11.09 16.68
C ASN A 25 -8.42 11.74 15.88
N GLN A 26 -8.31 13.02 15.51
CA GLN A 26 -9.33 13.68 14.69
C GLN A 26 -9.39 13.11 13.27
N ASN A 27 -8.23 12.76 12.69
CA ASN A 27 -8.16 12.10 11.40
C ASN A 27 -8.87 10.73 11.44
N ARG A 28 -8.73 9.97 12.55
CA ARG A 28 -9.49 8.72 12.76
C ARG A 28 -11.00 8.96 12.81
N HIS A 29 -11.47 10.01 13.48
CA HIS A 29 -12.90 10.36 13.50
C HIS A 29 -13.41 10.72 12.10
N PHE A 30 -12.70 11.56 11.37
CA PHE A 30 -13.02 11.90 9.99
C PHE A 30 -13.09 10.66 9.07
N LEU A 31 -12.09 9.78 9.14
CA LEU A 31 -12.07 8.55 8.33
C LEU A 31 -13.21 7.59 8.68
N LYS A 32 -13.62 7.50 9.96
CA LYS A 32 -14.81 6.73 10.35
C LYS A 32 -16.08 7.26 9.69
N SER A 33 -16.26 8.58 9.62
CA SER A 33 -17.41 9.19 8.93
C SER A 33 -17.40 8.92 7.42
N VAL A 34 -16.22 8.97 6.80
CA VAL A 34 -16.05 8.61 5.38
C VAL A 34 -16.39 7.13 5.16
N GLU A 35 -15.84 6.23 5.98
CA GLU A 35 -16.08 4.80 5.90
C GLU A 35 -17.56 4.43 6.11
N TYR A 36 -18.21 5.04 7.11
CA TYR A 36 -19.64 4.88 7.33
C TYR A 36 -20.45 5.24 6.08
N SER A 37 -20.12 6.38 5.48
CA SER A 37 -20.80 6.87 4.27
C SER A 37 -20.56 5.95 3.07
N LEU A 38 -19.34 5.40 2.93
CA LEU A 38 -19.01 4.40 1.92
C LEU A 38 -19.80 3.10 2.13
N TRP A 39 -19.93 2.61 3.37
CA TRP A 39 -20.73 1.42 3.68
C TRP A 39 -22.21 1.63 3.37
N LYS A 40 -22.78 2.77 3.75
CA LYS A 40 -24.18 3.10 3.41
C LYS A 40 -24.41 3.13 1.90
N LYS A 41 -23.46 3.70 1.15
CA LYS A 41 -23.50 3.68 -0.31
C LYS A 41 -23.32 2.28 -0.90
N TYR A 42 -22.45 1.45 -0.32
CA TYR A 42 -22.30 0.06 -0.74
C TYR A 42 -23.61 -0.72 -0.56
N LEU A 43 -24.25 -0.61 0.60
CA LEU A 43 -25.51 -1.30 0.91
C LEU A 43 -26.68 -0.81 0.04
N SER A 44 -26.69 0.46 -0.37
CA SER A 44 -27.73 0.97 -1.26
C SER A 44 -27.57 0.47 -2.70
N VAL A 45 -26.34 0.20 -3.15
CA VAL A 45 -26.06 -0.36 -4.48
C VAL A 45 -26.19 -1.89 -4.49
N PHE A 46 -25.82 -2.56 -3.39
CA PHE A 46 -25.81 -4.01 -3.24
C PHE A 46 -26.69 -4.45 -2.06
N PRO A 47 -28.03 -4.38 -2.18
CA PRO A 47 -28.96 -4.68 -1.08
C PRO A 47 -28.99 -6.16 -0.68
N GLU A 48 -28.45 -7.05 -1.53
CA GLU A 48 -28.33 -8.50 -1.28
C GLU A 48 -26.86 -8.91 -1.10
N ALA A 49 -26.02 -8.00 -0.59
CA ALA A 49 -24.62 -8.28 -0.33
C ALA A 49 -24.43 -9.47 0.63
N MET A 50 -23.40 -10.28 0.38
CA MET A 50 -23.02 -11.38 1.27
C MET A 50 -22.57 -10.84 2.64
N GLY A 51 -23.07 -11.43 3.72
CA GLY A 51 -22.77 -10.99 5.10
C GLY A 51 -23.34 -9.62 5.43
N ILE A 52 -24.54 -9.29 4.94
CA ILE A 52 -25.16 -7.98 5.16
C ILE A 52 -25.38 -7.67 6.65
N ASP A 53 -25.76 -8.69 7.43
CA ASP A 53 -25.95 -8.56 8.88
C ASP A 53 -24.62 -8.23 9.57
N ASP A 54 -23.51 -8.86 9.14
CA ASP A 54 -22.17 -8.56 9.66
C ASP A 54 -21.74 -7.12 9.37
N ILE A 55 -22.15 -6.57 8.22
CA ILE A 55 -21.88 -5.16 7.87
C ILE A 55 -22.65 -4.23 8.81
N TYR A 56 -23.94 -4.49 9.06
CA TYR A 56 -24.74 -3.68 9.97
C TYR A 56 -24.19 -3.71 11.39
N ASP A 57 -23.85 -4.90 11.88
CA ASP A 57 -23.27 -5.08 13.21
C ASP A 57 -21.91 -4.40 13.33
N TYR A 58 -21.06 -4.48 12.29
CA TYR A 58 -19.79 -3.76 12.25
C TYR A 58 -19.96 -2.24 12.35
N ILE A 59 -20.90 -1.69 11.60
CA ILE A 59 -21.21 -0.25 11.64
C ILE A 59 -21.62 0.17 13.06
N GLN A 60 -22.53 -0.59 13.68
CA GLN A 60 -23.06 -0.27 15.00
C GLN A 60 -22.02 -0.45 16.13
N LEU A 61 -21.34 -1.60 16.16
CA LEU A 61 -20.47 -2.00 17.26
C LEU A 61 -19.05 -1.39 17.16
N HIS A 62 -18.52 -1.21 15.95
CA HIS A 62 -17.12 -0.82 15.74
C HIS A 62 -16.94 0.58 15.16
N LEU A 63 -17.83 1.03 14.27
CA LEU A 63 -17.80 2.43 13.81
C LEU A 63 -18.51 3.36 14.80
N GLY A 64 -19.52 2.86 15.53
CA GLY A 64 -20.26 3.58 16.56
C GLY A 64 -21.36 4.48 16.01
N PHE A 65 -21.80 4.24 14.77
CA PHE A 65 -22.87 4.98 14.12
C PHE A 65 -24.21 4.26 14.32
N GLN A 66 -25.26 5.03 14.64
CA GLN A 66 -26.62 4.50 14.63
C GLN A 66 -27.14 4.34 13.20
N SER A 67 -28.10 3.45 12.98
CA SER A 67 -28.66 3.17 11.65
C SER A 67 -29.20 4.42 10.94
N ASP A 68 -29.58 5.44 11.71
CA ASP A 68 -30.37 6.60 11.29
C ASP A 68 -29.52 7.86 11.09
N GLU A 69 -28.20 7.81 11.31
CA GLU A 69 -27.31 8.95 11.05
C GLU A 69 -27.17 9.22 9.55
N GLU A 70 -27.32 10.47 9.12
CA GLU A 70 -27.24 10.83 7.70
C GLU A 70 -25.80 10.68 7.17
N PRO A 71 -25.57 9.82 6.15
CA PRO A 71 -24.25 9.66 5.55
C PRO A 71 -23.89 10.85 4.66
N LEU A 72 -22.59 11.06 4.46
CA LEU A 72 -22.10 11.98 3.43
C LEU A 72 -22.46 11.45 2.04
N GLU A 73 -23.18 12.25 1.27
CA GLU A 73 -23.53 11.89 -0.11
C GLU A 73 -22.33 12.06 -1.05
N PHE A 74 -21.73 10.93 -1.43
CA PHE A 74 -20.68 10.87 -2.45
C PHE A 74 -21.24 10.50 -3.82
N ASP A 75 -20.89 11.23 -4.88
CA ASP A 75 -21.20 10.86 -6.27
C ASP A 75 -19.98 10.21 -6.93
N ILE A 76 -19.85 8.90 -6.68
CA ILE A 76 -18.74 8.06 -7.15
C ILE A 76 -19.23 6.71 -7.67
N HIS A 77 -18.47 6.12 -8.59
CA HIS A 77 -18.77 4.81 -9.17
C HIS A 77 -18.78 3.70 -8.09
N PRO A 78 -19.72 2.74 -8.11
CA PRO A 78 -19.82 1.70 -7.09
C PRO A 78 -18.52 0.91 -6.85
N GLN A 79 -17.78 0.59 -7.91
CA GLN A 79 -16.51 -0.11 -7.78
C GLN A 79 -15.45 0.70 -7.00
N VAL A 80 -15.46 2.03 -7.12
CA VAL A 80 -14.56 2.91 -6.33
C VAL A 80 -14.91 2.82 -4.85
N VAL A 81 -16.20 2.72 -4.50
CA VAL A 81 -16.66 2.52 -3.12
C VAL A 81 -16.08 1.23 -2.55
N VAL A 82 -16.17 0.14 -3.31
CA VAL A 82 -15.68 -1.17 -2.91
C VAL A 82 -14.15 -1.15 -2.77
N GLU A 83 -13.40 -0.62 -3.73
CA GLU A 83 -11.93 -0.56 -3.64
C GLU A 83 -11.42 0.34 -2.50
N LEU A 84 -12.13 1.44 -2.18
CA LEU A 84 -11.82 2.28 -1.01
C LEU A 84 -12.07 1.55 0.30
N LEU A 85 -13.23 0.88 0.44
CA LEU A 85 -13.55 0.09 1.63
C LEU A 85 -12.54 -1.04 1.83
N ASP A 86 -12.20 -1.78 0.78
CA ASP A 86 -11.16 -2.82 0.83
C ASP A 86 -9.81 -2.27 1.35
N SER A 87 -9.41 -1.08 0.89
CA SER A 87 -8.18 -0.43 1.37
C SER A 87 -8.29 0.04 2.82
N ILE A 88 -9.45 0.57 3.25
CA ILE A 88 -9.69 0.98 4.65
C ILE A 88 -9.61 -0.23 5.58
N LEU A 89 -10.33 -1.31 5.26
CA LEU A 89 -10.34 -2.55 6.05
C LEU A 89 -8.94 -3.17 6.11
N THR A 90 -8.21 -3.17 4.98
CA THR A 90 -6.84 -3.68 4.93
C THR A 90 -5.90 -2.86 5.81
N SER A 91 -5.94 -1.52 5.74
CA SER A 91 -5.12 -0.65 6.60
C SER A 91 -5.40 -0.92 8.09
N LYS A 92 -6.68 -1.09 8.48
CA LYS A 92 -7.04 -1.42 9.87
C LYS A 92 -6.49 -2.77 10.31
N MET A 93 -6.55 -3.80 9.46
CA MET A 93 -5.98 -5.10 9.77
C MET A 93 -4.46 -5.04 9.91
N GLU A 94 -3.78 -4.30 9.02
CA GLU A 94 -2.32 -4.10 9.09
C GLU A 94 -1.91 -3.39 10.38
N GLU A 95 -2.62 -2.33 10.78
CA GLU A 95 -2.40 -1.64 12.06
C GLU A 95 -2.51 -2.58 13.27
N MET A 96 -3.42 -3.56 13.24
CA MET A 96 -3.56 -4.57 14.30
C MET A 96 -2.43 -5.61 14.31
N MET A 97 -1.77 -5.83 13.16
CA MET A 97 -0.64 -6.76 13.04
C MET A 97 0.72 -6.10 13.37
N LEU A 98 0.78 -4.76 13.45
CA LEU A 98 1.96 -4.04 13.90
C LEU A 98 2.16 -4.27 15.41
N VAL A 99 2.93 -5.31 15.75
CA VAL A 99 3.34 -5.56 17.13
C VAL A 99 4.25 -4.42 17.58
N THR A 100 3.76 -3.51 18.43
CA THR A 100 4.64 -2.76 19.33
C THR A 100 5.36 -3.77 20.21
N ASP A 101 6.70 -3.71 20.28
CA ASP A 101 7.57 -4.56 21.10
C ASP A 101 7.07 -4.65 22.56
N LEU A 102 6.09 -5.50 22.81
CA LEU A 102 5.69 -5.91 24.14
C LEU A 102 6.80 -6.84 24.60
N LYS A 103 7.66 -6.32 25.48
CA LYS A 103 8.66 -7.11 26.21
C LYS A 103 8.02 -8.44 26.59
N GLU A 104 8.50 -9.53 25.98
CA GLU A 104 8.03 -10.86 26.33
C GLU A 104 8.21 -11.04 27.84
N PRO A 105 7.16 -11.39 28.59
CA PRO A 105 7.33 -11.80 29.97
C PRO A 105 8.24 -13.04 29.94
N SER A 106 9.47 -12.88 30.41
CA SER A 106 10.57 -13.83 30.22
C SER A 106 10.44 -15.14 31.00
N ASP A 107 9.30 -15.42 31.66
CA ASP A 107 9.17 -16.53 32.61
C ASP A 107 7.81 -17.23 32.58
N ILE A 108 7.14 -17.34 31.42
CA ILE A 108 5.95 -18.20 31.30
C ILE A 108 6.40 -19.57 30.81
N LYS A 109 6.55 -20.53 31.73
CA LYS A 109 6.66 -21.95 31.35
C LYS A 109 5.30 -22.40 30.80
N PRO A 110 5.20 -22.79 29.52
CA PRO A 110 3.94 -23.28 28.99
C PRO A 110 3.52 -24.56 29.71
N LEU A 111 2.28 -24.60 30.21
CA LEU A 111 1.60 -25.80 30.72
C LEU A 111 1.16 -26.74 29.56
N ILE A 112 1.89 -26.71 28.44
CA ILE A 112 1.63 -27.55 27.27
C ILE A 112 2.21 -28.94 27.56
N PRO A 113 1.52 -30.05 27.23
CA PRO A 113 2.14 -31.36 27.28
C PRO A 113 3.46 -31.32 26.51
N SER A 114 4.59 -31.56 27.19
CA SER A 114 5.92 -31.50 26.58
C SER A 114 6.21 -32.75 25.75
N VAL A 115 5.19 -33.30 25.10
CA VAL A 115 5.28 -34.54 24.32
C VAL A 115 5.69 -34.15 22.90
N THR A 116 6.92 -34.49 22.55
CA THR A 116 7.44 -34.36 21.18
C THR A 116 6.68 -35.28 20.22
N PHE A 117 6.74 -34.98 18.92
CA PHE A 117 6.06 -35.81 17.92
C PHE A 117 6.52 -37.27 17.96
N ASN A 118 7.81 -37.53 18.16
CA ASN A 118 8.35 -38.89 18.27
C ASN A 118 7.80 -39.63 19.50
N GLU A 119 7.73 -38.96 20.66
CA GLU A 119 7.14 -39.53 21.87
C GLU A 119 5.63 -39.80 21.71
N TYR A 120 4.92 -38.97 20.94
CA TYR A 120 3.51 -39.18 20.65
C TYR A 120 3.26 -40.44 19.81
N LEU A 121 4.11 -40.73 18.83
CA LEU A 121 3.99 -41.93 17.99
C LEU A 121 4.15 -43.24 18.78
N GLU A 122 4.79 -43.19 19.95
CA GLU A 122 4.93 -44.33 20.87
C GLU A 122 3.70 -44.54 21.77
N LEU A 123 2.74 -43.61 21.79
CA LEU A 123 1.51 -43.72 22.58
C LEU A 123 0.47 -44.59 21.88
N ASP A 124 -0.15 -45.50 22.64
CA ASP A 124 -1.16 -46.47 22.17
C ASP A 124 -2.56 -45.84 21.90
N GLN A 125 -2.62 -44.52 21.63
CA GLN A 125 -3.84 -43.71 21.49
C GLN A 125 -3.94 -43.00 20.13
N GLN A 126 -3.71 -43.73 19.05
CA GLN A 126 -3.98 -43.20 17.70
C GLN A 126 -5.49 -43.18 17.45
N THR A 127 -6.04 -42.00 17.19
CA THR A 127 -7.47 -41.81 16.89
C THR A 127 -7.56 -41.08 15.55
N ASP A 128 -8.24 -41.66 14.55
CA ASP A 128 -8.42 -41.01 13.24
C ASP A 128 -9.43 -39.86 13.34
N ILE A 129 -8.98 -38.74 13.91
CA ILE A 129 -9.84 -37.59 14.22
C ILE A 129 -10.20 -36.80 12.96
N LEU A 130 -9.36 -36.88 11.93
CA LEU A 130 -9.47 -36.09 10.70
C LEU A 130 -10.83 -36.28 10.02
N SER A 131 -11.34 -37.51 10.05
CA SER A 131 -12.65 -37.87 9.47
C SER A 131 -13.84 -37.16 10.12
N VAL A 132 -13.69 -36.63 11.35
CA VAL A 132 -14.75 -36.02 12.14
C VAL A 132 -14.53 -34.50 12.34
N LEU A 133 -13.29 -34.01 12.21
CA LEU A 133 -12.94 -32.60 12.43
C LEU A 133 -13.77 -31.63 11.57
N GLY A 134 -13.96 -31.94 10.29
CA GLY A 134 -14.76 -31.09 9.41
C GLY A 134 -16.22 -30.95 9.84
N VAL A 135 -16.79 -31.95 10.51
CA VAL A 135 -18.16 -31.87 11.08
C VAL A 135 -18.18 -31.06 12.36
N VAL A 136 -17.16 -31.25 13.21
CA VAL A 136 -17.01 -30.51 14.47
C VAL A 136 -16.92 -29.00 14.22
N PHE A 137 -16.11 -28.58 13.25
CA PHE A 137 -15.91 -27.16 12.96
C PHE A 137 -17.13 -26.51 12.30
N GLU A 138 -17.80 -27.18 11.36
CA GLU A 138 -19.07 -26.68 10.79
C GLU A 138 -20.16 -26.53 11.86
N THR A 139 -20.33 -27.54 12.71
CA THR A 139 -21.32 -27.48 13.81
C THR A 139 -21.01 -26.33 14.76
N HIS A 140 -19.73 -26.05 15.02
CA HIS A 140 -19.31 -24.92 15.87
C HIS A 140 -19.66 -23.57 15.22
N LEU A 141 -19.44 -23.42 13.92
CA LEU A 141 -19.83 -22.21 13.17
C LEU A 141 -21.34 -21.99 13.21
N GLU A 142 -22.15 -23.06 13.05
CA GLU A 142 -23.61 -22.97 13.11
C GLU A 142 -24.14 -22.63 14.52
N SER A 143 -23.44 -23.07 15.56
CA SER A 143 -23.88 -22.94 16.96
C SER A 143 -23.54 -21.59 17.60
N TYR A 144 -22.57 -20.84 17.02
CA TYR A 144 -22.08 -19.57 17.54
C TYR A 144 -22.00 -18.54 16.41
N PRO A 145 -23.09 -17.79 16.12
CA PRO A 145 -23.08 -16.77 15.08
C PRO A 145 -22.01 -15.70 15.34
N GLU A 146 -21.50 -15.15 14.24
CA GLU A 146 -20.10 -14.82 14.04
C GLU A 146 -19.47 -13.74 14.93
N LEU A 147 -20.23 -12.91 15.65
CA LEU A 147 -19.73 -11.60 16.10
C LEU A 147 -19.44 -11.47 17.59
N GLU A 148 -20.08 -12.23 18.49
CA GLU A 148 -19.94 -11.98 19.94
C GLU A 148 -18.58 -12.44 20.52
N ARG A 149 -17.78 -13.21 19.78
CA ARG A 149 -16.45 -13.70 20.22
C ARG A 149 -15.32 -13.54 19.20
N LYS A 150 -15.58 -13.08 17.98
CA LYS A 150 -14.52 -12.91 16.96
C LYS A 150 -13.71 -11.65 17.27
N PRO A 151 -12.37 -11.73 17.37
CA PRO A 151 -11.52 -10.55 17.37
C PRO A 151 -11.76 -9.71 16.12
N LEU A 152 -11.70 -8.39 16.26
CA LEU A 152 -12.00 -7.43 15.18
C LEU A 152 -11.23 -7.72 13.89
N TYR A 153 -10.00 -8.21 13.98
CA TYR A 153 -9.21 -8.64 12.82
C TYR A 153 -9.96 -9.64 11.91
N PHE A 154 -10.59 -10.67 12.49
CA PHE A 154 -11.30 -11.70 11.72
C PHE A 154 -12.59 -11.15 11.11
N ILE A 155 -13.28 -10.26 11.82
CA ILE A 155 -14.47 -9.56 11.31
C ILE A 155 -14.08 -8.72 10.08
N LEU A 156 -13.04 -7.89 10.20
CA LEU A 156 -12.54 -7.06 9.09
C LEU A 156 -12.12 -7.91 7.88
N TYR A 157 -11.45 -9.04 8.12
CA TYR A 157 -11.06 -9.97 7.06
C TYR A 157 -12.27 -10.51 6.31
N ARG A 158 -13.31 -10.97 7.04
CA ARG A 158 -14.51 -11.52 6.43
C ARG A 158 -15.30 -10.47 5.64
N LEU A 159 -15.50 -9.29 6.22
CA LEU A 159 -16.15 -8.16 5.56
C LEU A 159 -15.45 -7.79 4.26
N ARG A 160 -14.10 -7.71 4.28
CA ARG A 160 -13.31 -7.41 3.09
C ARG A 160 -13.49 -8.48 2.02
N ASN A 161 -13.42 -9.75 2.37
CA ASN A 161 -13.57 -10.83 1.39
C ASN A 161 -14.98 -10.83 0.78
N ASN A 162 -16.03 -10.74 1.61
CA ASN A 162 -17.43 -10.61 1.17
C ASN A 162 -17.62 -9.43 0.20
N LEU A 163 -17.00 -8.31 0.50
CA LEU A 163 -17.02 -7.11 -0.31
C LEU A 163 -16.35 -7.32 -1.68
N LEU A 164 -15.23 -8.04 -1.74
CA LEU A 164 -14.51 -8.33 -2.99
C LEU A 164 -15.17 -9.41 -3.86
N TYR A 165 -16.16 -10.14 -3.36
CA TYR A 165 -17.00 -11.00 -4.21
C TYR A 165 -17.84 -10.20 -5.20
N THR A 166 -18.04 -8.90 -5.00
CA THR A 166 -18.93 -8.08 -5.85
C THR A 166 -18.37 -7.79 -7.25
N PHE A 167 -17.06 -7.91 -7.47
CA PHE A 167 -16.45 -7.71 -8.78
C PHE A 167 -15.34 -8.73 -9.08
N ASP A 168 -14.86 -8.74 -10.32
CA ASP A 168 -13.81 -9.66 -10.77
C ASP A 168 -12.42 -9.02 -10.64
N ASP A 169 -12.21 -7.91 -11.33
CA ASP A 169 -10.93 -7.18 -11.42
C ASP A 169 -11.00 -5.80 -10.78
N ARG A 170 -9.84 -5.30 -10.36
CA ARG A 170 -9.66 -3.93 -9.84
C ARG A 170 -9.48 -2.93 -10.97
N ILE A 171 -9.96 -1.71 -10.77
CA ILE A 171 -9.65 -0.56 -11.63
C ILE A 171 -8.33 0.06 -11.19
N PHE A 172 -8.07 0.12 -9.88
CA PHE A 172 -6.89 0.78 -9.32
C PHE A 172 -5.95 -0.23 -8.69
N THR A 173 -4.65 0.06 -8.76
CA THR A 173 -3.67 -0.68 -7.97
C THR A 173 -3.90 -0.42 -6.47
N THR A 174 -3.66 -1.44 -5.65
CA THR A 174 -3.74 -1.34 -4.19
C THR A 174 -2.89 -0.17 -3.64
N ASP A 175 -1.67 0.01 -4.17
CA ASP A 175 -0.75 1.08 -3.77
C ASP A 175 -1.30 2.47 -4.10
N HIS A 176 -1.94 2.64 -5.27
CA HIS A 176 -2.54 3.91 -5.65
C HIS A 176 -3.74 4.29 -4.78
N ILE A 177 -4.62 3.34 -4.46
CA ILE A 177 -5.74 3.57 -3.52
C ILE A 177 -5.19 3.94 -2.14
N GLY A 178 -4.23 3.19 -1.61
CA GLY A 178 -3.61 3.47 -0.30
C GLY A 178 -3.00 4.86 -0.23
N LYS A 179 -2.19 5.24 -1.23
CA LYS A 179 -1.63 6.60 -1.36
C LYS A 179 -2.69 7.68 -1.48
N THR A 180 -3.84 7.35 -2.08
CA THR A 180 -4.96 8.29 -2.21
C THR A 180 -5.62 8.57 -0.86
N LEU A 181 -5.82 7.54 -0.03
CA LEU A 181 -6.29 7.71 1.35
C LEU A 181 -5.31 8.52 2.20
N ASP A 182 -3.99 8.29 2.05
CA ASP A 182 -2.99 9.09 2.78
C ASP A 182 -2.94 10.55 2.33
N LYS A 183 -3.18 10.82 1.04
CA LYS A 183 -3.35 12.20 0.56
C LYS A 183 -4.60 12.85 1.14
N LEU A 184 -5.70 12.10 1.26
CA LEU A 184 -6.93 12.59 1.89
C LEU A 184 -6.68 12.98 3.35
N LYS A 185 -6.01 12.11 4.14
CA LYS A 185 -5.62 12.40 5.53
C LYS A 185 -4.83 13.71 5.64
N LYS A 186 -3.80 13.88 4.80
CA LYS A 186 -2.96 15.10 4.78
C LYS A 186 -3.73 16.35 4.40
N LYS A 187 -4.71 16.23 3.50
CA LYS A 187 -5.56 17.36 3.10
C LYS A 187 -6.57 17.72 4.17
N PHE A 188 -7.10 16.73 4.88
CA PHE A 188 -7.92 16.95 6.06
C PHE A 188 -7.12 17.66 7.17
N ASP A 189 -5.89 17.19 7.47
CA ASP A 189 -5.02 17.88 8.43
C ASP A 189 -4.76 19.31 8.00
N ALA A 190 -4.45 19.53 6.72
CA ALA A 190 -4.26 20.88 6.19
C ALA A 190 -5.49 21.79 6.37
N LEU A 191 -6.69 21.26 6.13
CA LEU A 191 -7.95 22.00 6.35
C LEU A 191 -8.13 22.34 7.84
N LEU A 192 -7.93 21.37 8.73
CA LEU A 192 -8.10 21.56 10.16
C LEU A 192 -7.09 22.58 10.71
N LEU A 193 -5.84 22.51 10.27
CA LEU A 193 -4.81 23.49 10.64
C LEU A 193 -5.10 24.88 10.06
N ASP A 194 -5.70 24.98 8.88
CA ASP A 194 -6.16 26.26 8.32
C ASP A 194 -7.29 26.85 9.18
N CYS A 195 -8.25 26.04 9.63
CA CYS A 195 -9.30 26.47 10.56
C CYS A 195 -8.69 27.00 11.87
N VAL A 196 -7.75 26.27 12.47
CA VAL A 196 -7.02 26.73 13.67
C VAL A 196 -6.33 28.06 13.42
N LEU A 197 -5.62 28.19 12.30
CA LEU A 197 -4.89 29.40 11.94
C LEU A 197 -5.81 30.62 11.83
N TYR A 198 -6.88 30.52 11.04
CA TYR A 198 -7.69 31.68 10.69
C TYR A 198 -8.71 32.04 11.79
N ASN A 199 -9.16 31.07 12.59
CA ASN A 199 -10.11 31.33 13.68
C ASN A 199 -9.44 31.77 14.99
N HIS A 200 -8.17 31.40 15.21
CA HIS A 200 -7.45 31.73 16.45
C HIS A 200 -6.24 32.67 16.26
N GLY A 201 -5.93 33.11 15.04
CA GLY A 201 -4.79 33.99 14.76
C GLY A 201 -4.78 35.28 15.60
N GLY A 202 -5.95 35.84 15.91
CA GLY A 202 -6.10 37.06 16.70
C GLY A 202 -5.70 36.94 18.19
N VAL A 203 -5.47 35.72 18.69
CA VAL A 203 -5.07 35.47 20.10
C VAL A 203 -3.57 35.75 20.32
N LEU A 204 -2.77 35.78 19.25
CA LEU A 204 -1.32 35.89 19.34
C LEU A 204 -0.87 37.27 19.83
N SER A 205 -0.05 37.28 20.89
CA SER A 205 0.58 38.52 21.36
C SER A 205 1.63 39.04 20.37
N VAL A 206 1.83 40.36 20.31
CA VAL A 206 2.87 41.00 19.46
C VAL A 206 4.25 40.36 19.63
N LYS A 207 4.63 40.03 20.89
CA LYS A 207 5.91 39.37 21.19
C LYS A 207 6.05 38.02 20.48
N ILE A 208 4.98 37.24 20.41
CA ILE A 208 4.96 35.93 19.75
C ILE A 208 4.94 36.10 18.24
N ILE A 209 4.16 37.04 17.72
CA ILE A 209 4.16 37.38 16.29
C ILE A 209 5.58 37.75 15.82
N GLN A 210 6.30 38.57 16.58
CA GLN A 210 7.70 38.89 16.32
C GLN A 210 8.62 37.66 16.37
N SER A 211 8.37 36.72 17.30
CA SER A 211 9.12 35.47 17.38
C SER A 211 8.89 34.57 16.17
N ILE A 212 7.63 34.41 15.73
CA ILE A 212 7.26 33.69 14.50
C ILE A 212 7.95 34.33 13.30
N TYR A 213 7.87 35.65 13.16
CA TYR A 213 8.54 36.38 12.09
C TYR A 213 10.05 36.08 12.08
N LYS A 214 10.71 36.07 13.25
CA LYS A 214 12.14 35.73 13.35
C LYS A 214 12.46 34.28 13.01
N LYS A 215 11.59 33.32 13.34
CA LYS A 215 11.69 31.93 12.84
C LYS A 215 11.62 31.92 11.30
N CYS A 216 10.65 32.62 10.72
CA CYS A 216 10.43 32.71 9.27
C CYS A 216 11.60 33.40 8.54
N GLU A 217 12.17 34.45 9.11
CA GLU A 217 13.37 35.17 8.66
C GLU A 217 14.58 34.23 8.65
N THR A 218 14.77 33.45 9.71
CA THR A 218 15.88 32.49 9.78
C THR A 218 15.74 31.40 8.72
N LEU A 219 14.51 30.94 8.48
CA LEU A 219 14.21 29.90 7.51
C LEU A 219 14.46 30.35 6.06
N ILE A 220 14.02 31.54 5.68
CA ILE A 220 14.23 32.08 4.32
C ILE A 220 15.73 32.28 4.04
N ILE A 221 16.49 32.80 5.01
CA ILE A 221 17.95 32.91 4.92
C ILE A 221 18.58 31.53 4.77
N HIS A 222 18.14 30.56 5.59
CA HIS A 222 18.65 29.20 5.53
C HIS A 222 18.42 28.55 4.16
N TYR A 223 17.22 28.70 3.57
CA TYR A 223 16.93 28.17 2.24
C TYR A 223 17.83 28.81 1.19
N PHE A 224 17.87 30.14 1.14
CA PHE A 224 18.71 30.86 0.18
C PHE A 224 20.20 30.50 0.29
N ALA A 225 20.75 30.51 1.51
CA ALA A 225 22.15 30.18 1.75
C ALA A 225 22.45 28.71 1.42
N SER A 226 21.48 27.80 1.61
CA SER A 226 21.63 26.38 1.28
C SER A 226 21.67 26.13 -0.23
N GLU A 227 20.93 26.90 -1.02
CA GLU A 227 20.99 26.84 -2.49
C GLU A 227 22.39 27.17 -3.02
N GLN A 228 23.11 28.08 -2.36
CA GLN A 228 24.47 28.44 -2.74
C GLN A 228 25.48 27.31 -2.52
N ARG A 229 25.12 26.27 -1.74
CA ARG A 229 25.97 25.10 -1.47
C ARG A 229 25.86 24.02 -2.55
N VAL A 230 24.86 24.09 -3.44
CA VAL A 230 24.55 23.01 -4.38
C VAL A 230 25.73 22.77 -5.33
N GLY A 231 26.14 21.50 -5.47
CA GLY A 231 27.28 21.11 -6.32
C GLY A 231 28.66 21.35 -5.70
N LYS A 232 28.75 21.76 -4.43
CA LYS A 232 30.01 22.02 -3.72
C LYS A 232 30.40 20.92 -2.74
N PRO A 233 31.71 20.71 -2.50
CA PRO A 233 32.22 19.89 -1.38
C PRO A 233 31.67 20.34 -0.02
N LEU A 234 31.46 19.41 0.93
CA LEU A 234 30.86 19.71 2.25
C LEU A 234 31.52 20.89 2.99
N GLU A 235 32.85 20.90 3.08
CA GLU A 235 33.60 21.96 3.77
C GLU A 235 33.45 23.32 3.07
N GLU A 236 33.48 23.33 1.73
CA GLU A 236 33.29 24.53 0.91
C GLU A 236 31.85 25.02 1.00
N GLY A 237 30.87 24.12 0.88
CA GLY A 237 29.46 24.42 1.07
C GLY A 237 29.17 24.96 2.47
N ARG A 238 29.77 24.40 3.53
CA ARG A 238 29.58 24.91 4.89
C ARG A 238 30.06 26.36 4.99
N ARG A 239 31.28 26.64 4.53
CA ARG A 239 31.86 28.00 4.48
C ARG A 239 31.00 28.96 3.65
N ILE A 240 30.54 28.55 2.46
CA ILE A 240 29.70 29.38 1.59
C ILE A 240 28.41 29.81 2.30
N TYR A 241 27.71 28.87 2.92
CA TYR A 241 26.47 29.21 3.62
C TYR A 241 26.72 30.05 4.86
N ASP A 242 27.76 29.76 5.65
CA ASP A 242 28.04 30.54 6.86
C ASP A 242 28.34 31.98 6.45
N TYR A 243 29.15 32.15 5.40
CA TYR A 243 29.46 33.44 4.78
C TYR A 243 28.23 34.16 4.22
N VAL A 244 27.40 33.49 3.40
CA VAL A 244 26.18 34.09 2.83
C VAL A 244 25.17 34.44 3.92
N THR A 245 25.02 33.59 4.93
CA THR A 245 24.14 33.83 6.08
C THR A 245 24.60 35.06 6.85
N GLU A 246 25.89 35.19 7.12
CA GLU A 246 26.45 36.37 7.80
C GLU A 246 26.31 37.64 6.96
N LEU A 247 26.57 37.58 5.65
CA LEU A 247 26.41 38.73 4.75
C LEU A 247 24.98 39.26 4.75
N ILE A 248 23.99 38.38 4.62
CA ILE A 248 22.58 38.76 4.64
C ILE A 248 22.21 39.36 5.99
N LYS A 249 22.59 38.70 7.10
CA LYS A 249 22.26 39.17 8.45
C LYS A 249 22.89 40.51 8.82
N ASN A 250 24.05 40.84 8.26
CA ASN A 250 24.77 42.09 8.52
C ASN A 250 24.47 43.21 7.50
N SER A 251 23.59 42.99 6.54
CA SER A 251 23.21 43.99 5.53
C SER A 251 22.23 45.02 6.10
N ARG A 252 22.52 46.31 5.89
CA ARG A 252 21.60 47.41 6.24
C ARG A 252 20.30 47.34 5.45
N GLU A 253 20.38 46.96 4.18
CA GLU A 253 19.22 46.77 3.30
C GLU A 253 18.30 45.67 3.86
N PHE A 254 18.88 44.58 4.36
CA PHE A 254 18.13 43.51 4.99
C PHE A 254 17.54 43.92 6.35
N GLU A 255 18.27 44.68 7.17
CA GLU A 255 17.73 45.25 8.42
C GLU A 255 16.51 46.15 8.15
N HIS A 256 16.58 47.00 7.11
CA HIS A 256 15.45 47.84 6.69
C HIS A 256 14.27 47.03 6.16
N LEU A 257 14.53 45.98 5.36
CA LEU A 257 13.51 45.04 4.90
C LEU A 257 12.80 44.43 6.11
N THR A 258 13.56 43.95 7.09
CA THR A 258 13.03 43.30 8.28
C THR A 258 12.16 44.24 9.12
N ALA A 259 12.62 45.47 9.36
CA ALA A 259 11.83 46.46 10.10
C ALA A 259 10.50 46.77 9.41
N ARG A 260 10.46 46.82 8.07
CA ARG A 260 9.23 47.04 7.30
C ARG A 260 8.30 45.83 7.35
N TYR A 261 8.80 44.63 7.09
CA TYR A 261 7.96 43.45 6.93
C TYR A 261 7.48 42.85 8.25
N ILE A 262 8.19 43.09 9.37
CA ILE A 262 7.70 42.72 10.69
C ILE A 262 6.46 43.55 11.08
N GLU A 263 6.43 44.85 10.77
CA GLU A 263 5.28 45.71 11.03
C GLU A 263 4.07 45.29 10.17
N ILE A 264 4.30 44.98 8.89
CA ILE A 264 3.24 44.47 8.00
C ILE A 264 2.73 43.13 8.53
N PHE A 265 3.62 42.22 8.94
CA PHE A 265 3.26 40.92 9.49
C PHE A 265 2.43 41.05 10.77
N GLU A 266 2.82 41.94 11.69
CA GLU A 266 2.02 42.27 12.89
C GLU A 266 0.64 42.81 12.54
N ASN A 267 0.53 43.63 11.50
CA ASN A 267 -0.75 44.19 11.07
C ASN A 267 -1.69 43.14 10.45
N LEU A 268 -1.17 42.01 9.92
CA LEU A 268 -2.01 40.91 9.44
C LEU A 268 -2.89 40.33 10.56
N PHE A 269 -2.35 40.23 11.78
CA PHE A 269 -3.05 39.68 12.94
C PHE A 269 -3.93 40.69 13.68
N LYS A 270 -3.81 41.99 13.36
CA LYS A 270 -4.73 43.03 13.85
C LYS A 270 -6.03 43.07 13.06
N ASN A 271 -6.04 42.52 11.86
CA ASN A 271 -7.22 42.32 11.01
C ASN A 271 -7.63 40.84 11.05
N GLU A 272 -8.82 40.50 10.55
CA GLU A 272 -9.19 39.10 10.33
C GLU A 272 -8.23 38.48 9.29
N LEU A 273 -7.31 37.63 9.74
CA LEU A 273 -6.31 36.99 8.89
C LEU A 273 -6.98 36.11 7.85
N SER A 274 -6.65 36.29 6.57
CA SER A 274 -7.08 35.39 5.49
C SER A 274 -5.90 34.73 4.79
N GLU A 275 -6.16 33.62 4.09
CA GLU A 275 -5.14 32.94 3.27
C GLU A 275 -4.57 33.88 2.19
N SER A 276 -5.44 34.69 1.58
CA SER A 276 -5.04 35.68 0.57
C SER A 276 -4.02 36.67 1.13
N ASP A 277 -4.26 37.17 2.33
CA ASP A 277 -3.39 38.15 2.98
C ASP A 277 -2.04 37.54 3.34
N LEU A 278 -2.03 36.31 3.89
CA LEU A 278 -0.81 35.60 4.24
C LEU A 278 0.03 35.25 2.99
N ARG A 279 -0.61 34.76 1.92
CA ARG A 279 0.05 34.51 0.62
C ARG A 279 0.58 35.80 0.00
N GLY A 280 -0.18 36.88 0.07
CA GLY A 280 0.21 38.20 -0.41
C GLY A 280 1.46 38.71 0.30
N TRP A 281 1.47 38.64 1.64
CA TRP A 281 2.64 39.01 2.44
C TRP A 281 3.86 38.14 2.12
N ILE A 282 3.71 36.81 2.06
CA ILE A 282 4.80 35.89 1.70
C ILE A 282 5.38 36.21 0.32
N SER A 283 4.51 36.41 -0.68
CA SER A 283 4.95 36.70 -2.05
C SER A 283 5.76 37.99 -2.13
N LEU A 284 5.28 39.04 -1.45
CA LEU A 284 5.97 40.33 -1.38
C LEU A 284 7.30 40.21 -0.63
N TYR A 285 7.30 39.58 0.55
CA TYR A 285 8.49 39.40 1.37
C TYR A 285 9.56 38.58 0.66
N LEU A 286 9.19 37.44 0.05
CA LEU A 286 10.09 36.64 -0.76
C LEU A 286 10.63 37.46 -1.93
N SER A 287 9.78 38.21 -2.64
CA SER A 287 10.24 38.98 -3.79
C SER A 287 11.32 40.00 -3.43
N ASP A 288 11.07 40.79 -2.38
CA ASP A 288 12.00 41.82 -1.91
C ASP A 288 13.24 41.21 -1.25
N PHE A 289 13.08 40.12 -0.48
CA PHE A 289 14.19 39.35 0.08
C PHE A 289 15.14 38.88 -1.02
N TYR A 290 14.61 38.21 -2.06
CA TYR A 290 15.44 37.72 -3.15
C TYR A 290 16.12 38.86 -3.91
N HIS A 291 15.44 39.99 -4.10
CA HIS A 291 16.05 41.16 -4.74
C HIS A 291 17.28 41.67 -3.97
N ILE A 292 17.24 41.66 -2.64
CA ILE A 292 18.37 42.04 -1.78
C ILE A 292 19.42 40.92 -1.75
N ALA A 293 19.00 39.68 -1.53
CA ALA A 293 19.89 38.53 -1.38
C ALA A 293 20.72 38.26 -2.66
N LEU A 294 20.16 38.55 -3.84
CA LEU A 294 20.85 38.46 -5.13
C LEU A 294 22.08 39.37 -5.25
N GLN A 295 22.15 40.45 -4.48
CA GLN A 295 23.32 41.33 -4.44
C GLN A 295 24.53 40.65 -3.80
N PHE A 296 24.30 39.60 -3.00
CA PHE A 296 25.34 38.86 -2.28
C PHE A 296 25.71 37.54 -2.96
N ALA A 297 24.75 36.86 -3.61
CA ALA A 297 25.00 35.62 -4.34
C ALA A 297 23.91 35.33 -5.40
N SER A 298 24.28 34.76 -6.54
CA SER A 298 23.33 34.36 -7.59
C SER A 298 22.82 32.92 -7.37
N PRO A 299 21.49 32.67 -7.30
CA PRO A 299 20.92 31.34 -7.16
C PRO A 299 21.18 30.50 -8.41
N THR A 300 21.25 29.19 -8.20
CA THR A 300 21.41 28.19 -9.25
C THR A 300 20.07 27.61 -9.74
N TYR A 301 18.93 27.95 -9.11
CA TYR A 301 17.60 27.40 -9.42
C TYR A 301 16.52 28.47 -9.60
N GLU A 302 15.43 28.10 -10.29
CA GLU A 302 14.27 28.95 -10.56
C GLU A 302 13.43 29.25 -9.30
N LYS A 303 13.08 30.52 -9.14
CA LYS A 303 12.37 31.15 -8.00
C LYS A 303 11.01 30.51 -7.64
N ASN A 304 10.36 29.80 -8.56
CA ASN A 304 8.96 29.38 -8.43
C ASN A 304 8.73 28.16 -7.52
N SER A 305 9.75 27.35 -7.23
CA SER A 305 9.56 26.13 -6.43
C SER A 305 9.51 26.35 -4.91
N LEU A 306 9.90 27.53 -4.44
CA LEU A 306 10.14 27.81 -3.02
C LEU A 306 8.97 28.47 -2.29
N SER A 307 8.13 29.22 -3.01
CA SER A 307 7.03 29.97 -2.38
C SER A 307 6.03 29.07 -1.67
N GLY A 308 5.69 27.93 -2.27
CA GLY A 308 4.78 26.95 -1.65
C GLY A 308 5.34 26.32 -0.39
N ARG A 309 6.63 25.94 -0.40
CA ARG A 309 7.31 25.35 0.77
C ARG A 309 7.43 26.35 1.92
N TYR A 310 7.75 27.60 1.58
CA TYR A 310 7.85 28.66 2.57
C TYR A 310 6.49 29.00 3.18
N PHE A 311 5.44 29.06 2.36
CA PHE A 311 4.06 29.24 2.85
C PHE A 311 3.67 28.20 3.87
N GLU A 312 3.94 26.92 3.57
CA GLU A 312 3.64 25.82 4.48
C GLU A 312 4.39 25.95 5.82
N ALA A 313 5.67 26.32 5.78
CA ALA A 313 6.46 26.49 7.00
C ALA A 313 6.02 27.69 7.85
N VAL A 314 5.66 28.82 7.22
CA VAL A 314 5.10 29.98 7.92
C VAL A 314 3.77 29.61 8.56
N ARG A 315 2.89 28.93 7.81
CA ARG A 315 1.60 28.43 8.28
C ARG A 315 1.77 27.58 9.55
N LEU A 316 2.63 26.56 9.49
CA LEU A 316 2.88 25.66 10.62
C LEU A 316 3.48 26.41 11.83
N ALA A 317 4.39 27.36 11.61
CA ALA A 317 4.97 28.14 12.70
C ALA A 317 3.94 29.02 13.43
N ILE A 318 2.93 29.52 12.71
CA ILE A 318 1.83 30.27 13.33
C ILE A 318 0.92 29.33 14.11
N VAL A 319 0.54 28.19 13.52
CA VAL A 319 -0.32 27.20 14.19
C VAL A 319 0.34 26.63 15.44
N GLU A 320 1.63 26.30 15.38
CA GLU A 320 2.43 25.87 16.53
C GLU A 320 2.31 26.89 17.67
N ALA A 321 2.49 28.18 17.38
CA ALA A 321 2.40 29.23 18.38
C ALA A 321 0.99 29.41 18.96
N ILE A 322 -0.06 29.22 18.15
CA ILE A 322 -1.45 29.26 18.62
C ILE A 322 -1.69 28.11 19.62
N LEU A 323 -1.27 26.90 19.26
CA LEU A 323 -1.45 25.71 20.09
C LEU A 323 -0.63 25.80 21.39
N GLU A 324 0.59 26.33 21.34
CA GLU A 324 1.44 26.54 22.53
C GLU A 324 0.87 27.56 23.53
N GLN A 325 0.07 28.52 23.07
CA GLN A 325 -0.55 29.53 23.95
C GLN A 325 -1.83 29.03 24.64
N GLY A 326 -2.48 28.02 24.07
CA GLY A 326 -3.76 27.52 24.55
C GLY A 326 -3.69 26.08 25.04
N ASP A 327 -4.85 25.43 25.04
CA ASP A 327 -4.97 23.99 25.18
C ASP A 327 -5.10 23.39 23.78
N PRO A 328 -4.06 22.68 23.26
CA PRO A 328 -4.09 22.12 21.91
C PRO A 328 -5.27 21.18 21.67
N GLU A 329 -5.67 20.39 22.68
CA GLU A 329 -6.75 19.42 22.55
C GLU A 329 -8.09 20.15 22.38
N LEU A 330 -8.34 21.15 23.23
CA LEU A 330 -9.56 21.94 23.16
C LEU A 330 -9.66 22.74 21.85
N ILE A 331 -8.57 23.38 21.42
CA ILE A 331 -8.53 24.19 20.19
C ILE A 331 -8.83 23.31 18.98
N ILE A 332 -8.07 22.23 18.80
CA ILE A 332 -8.21 21.35 17.63
C ILE A 332 -9.60 20.69 17.62
N LYS A 333 -10.11 20.26 18.78
CA LYS A 333 -11.43 19.65 18.88
C LYS A 333 -12.55 20.65 18.56
N THR A 334 -12.46 21.88 19.06
CA THR A 334 -13.47 22.93 18.77
C THR A 334 -13.53 23.22 17.28
N GLU A 335 -12.38 23.31 16.62
CA GLU A 335 -12.31 23.54 15.17
C GLU A 335 -12.83 22.33 14.38
N TYR A 336 -12.53 21.11 14.82
CA TYR A 336 -13.10 19.90 14.22
C TYR A 336 -14.63 19.87 14.33
N ASP A 337 -15.18 20.10 15.53
CA ASP A 337 -16.62 20.08 15.78
C ASP A 337 -17.36 21.21 15.02
N ALA A 338 -16.65 22.27 14.62
CA ALA A 338 -17.19 23.37 13.82
C ALA A 338 -17.22 23.08 12.30
N LEU A 339 -16.48 22.06 11.83
CA LEU A 339 -16.45 21.71 10.40
C LEU A 339 -17.82 21.21 9.94
N GLN A 340 -18.29 21.76 8.82
CA GLN A 340 -19.57 21.39 8.23
C GLN A 340 -19.42 20.15 7.33
N PRO A 341 -20.46 19.29 7.22
CA PRO A 341 -20.45 18.12 6.33
C PRO A 341 -20.05 18.44 4.88
N GLU A 342 -20.41 19.61 4.37
CA GLU A 342 -20.05 20.08 3.03
C GLU A 342 -18.53 20.19 2.84
N GLN A 343 -17.77 20.54 3.88
CA GLN A 343 -16.31 20.63 3.81
C GLN A 343 -15.69 19.24 3.70
N PHE A 344 -16.25 18.24 4.41
CA PHE A 344 -15.83 16.84 4.25
C PHE A 344 -16.14 16.32 2.85
N LYS A 345 -17.31 16.66 2.31
CA LYS A 345 -17.69 16.33 0.94
C LYS A 345 -16.73 16.95 -0.08
N GLN A 346 -16.39 18.24 0.06
CA GLN A 346 -15.42 18.91 -0.81
C GLN A 346 -14.03 18.26 -0.79
N LEU A 347 -13.54 17.85 0.39
CA LEU A 347 -12.29 17.11 0.50
C LEU A 347 -12.34 15.77 -0.23
N PHE A 348 -13.46 15.05 -0.09
CA PHE A 348 -13.67 13.77 -0.76
C PHE A 348 -13.80 13.93 -2.29
N ASP A 349 -14.57 14.91 -2.76
CA ASP A 349 -14.75 15.20 -4.19
C ASP A 349 -13.42 15.62 -4.82
N TRP A 350 -12.61 16.42 -4.11
CA TRP A 350 -11.24 16.73 -4.53
C TRP A 350 -10.40 15.45 -4.67
N MET A 351 -10.44 14.56 -3.68
CA MET A 351 -9.68 13.30 -3.72
C MET A 351 -10.11 12.45 -4.91
N TYR A 352 -11.42 12.35 -5.17
CA TYR A 352 -11.98 11.60 -6.28
C TYR A 352 -11.54 12.16 -7.64
N GLU A 353 -11.78 13.46 -7.89
CA GLU A 353 -11.44 14.09 -9.17
C GLU A 353 -9.94 14.11 -9.46
N GLU A 354 -9.11 14.31 -8.43
CA GLU A 354 -7.67 14.38 -8.60
C GLU A 354 -6.97 13.03 -8.64
N ASN A 355 -7.55 11.95 -8.08
CA ASN A 355 -6.84 10.68 -7.93
C ASN A 355 -7.61 9.44 -8.40
N LEU A 356 -8.94 9.41 -8.28
CA LEU A 356 -9.76 8.20 -8.51
C LEU A 356 -10.69 8.31 -9.72
N LYS A 357 -10.61 9.39 -10.49
CA LYS A 357 -11.31 9.49 -11.76
C LYS A 357 -10.73 8.50 -12.77
N ILE A 358 -11.60 7.76 -13.44
CA ILE A 358 -11.23 6.87 -14.54
C ILE A 358 -11.09 7.74 -15.79
N VAL A 359 -9.94 7.63 -16.45
CA VAL A 359 -9.62 8.41 -17.64
C VAL A 359 -9.08 7.50 -18.74
N ASN A 360 -9.11 7.99 -19.97
CA ASN A 360 -8.58 7.26 -21.11
C ASN A 360 -7.11 7.58 -21.34
N TYR A 361 -6.31 6.54 -21.55
CA TYR A 361 -4.90 6.63 -21.90
C TYR A 361 -4.59 6.04 -23.28
N THR A 362 -3.57 6.61 -23.92
CA THR A 362 -2.75 5.90 -24.91
C THR A 362 -1.39 5.61 -24.29
N VAL A 363 -0.96 4.35 -24.29
CA VAL A 363 0.34 3.93 -23.77
C VAL A 363 1.25 3.56 -24.93
N CYS A 364 2.46 4.13 -24.95
CA CYS A 364 3.47 3.87 -25.96
C CYS A 364 4.50 2.92 -25.35
N LEU A 365 4.57 1.71 -25.90
CA LEU A 365 5.49 0.66 -25.50
C LEU A 365 6.55 0.48 -26.58
N HIS A 366 7.77 0.14 -26.18
CA HIS A 366 8.88 -0.06 -27.09
C HIS A 366 9.20 -1.56 -27.15
N VAL A 367 9.03 -2.18 -28.33
CA VAL A 367 9.14 -3.64 -28.48
C VAL A 367 10.37 -3.97 -29.28
N LYS A 368 11.25 -4.80 -28.70
CA LYS A 368 12.44 -5.35 -29.35
C LYS A 368 12.12 -6.61 -30.14
N ASP A 369 12.96 -6.87 -31.13
CA ASP A 369 13.02 -8.13 -31.90
C ASP A 369 11.76 -8.37 -32.75
N LEU A 370 11.01 -7.29 -32.99
CA LEU A 370 9.91 -7.21 -33.93
C LEU A 370 10.35 -6.37 -35.12
N LYS A 371 10.87 -7.01 -36.18
CA LYS A 371 11.27 -6.28 -37.40
C LYS A 371 10.02 -5.76 -38.11
N ALA A 372 9.93 -4.43 -38.22
CA ALA A 372 8.91 -3.75 -39.02
C ALA A 372 9.13 -4.03 -40.52
N ASP A 373 8.75 -5.20 -41.01
CA ASP A 373 8.55 -5.37 -42.45
C ASP A 373 7.36 -4.47 -42.82
N SER A 374 7.47 -3.67 -43.90
CA SER A 374 6.57 -2.55 -44.28
C SER A 374 5.05 -2.85 -44.32
N ARG A 375 4.67 -4.10 -44.14
CA ARG A 375 3.30 -4.63 -44.04
C ARG A 375 2.71 -4.56 -42.62
N PHE A 376 3.53 -4.56 -41.57
CA PHE A 376 3.09 -4.51 -40.16
C PHE A 376 2.83 -3.09 -39.65
N SER A 377 3.58 -2.09 -40.12
CA SER A 377 3.41 -0.67 -39.75
C SER A 377 2.12 -0.02 -40.26
N ARG A 378 1.22 -0.80 -40.86
CA ARG A 378 -0.11 -0.38 -41.35
C ARG A 378 -1.24 -1.20 -40.75
N LEU A 379 -0.93 -2.15 -39.86
CA LEU A 379 -1.92 -2.96 -39.18
C LEU A 379 -2.38 -2.22 -37.92
N ASP A 380 -3.56 -1.62 -38.01
CA ASP A 380 -4.34 -1.19 -36.85
C ASP A 380 -5.20 -2.39 -36.41
N LEU A 381 -4.81 -3.01 -35.29
CA LEU A 381 -5.53 -4.14 -34.72
C LEU A 381 -6.33 -3.64 -33.51
N LYS A 382 -7.58 -3.25 -33.77
CA LYS A 382 -8.52 -2.65 -32.80
C LYS A 382 -8.01 -1.34 -32.18
N ASP A 383 -7.10 -1.48 -31.23
CA ASP A 383 -6.61 -0.44 -30.32
C ASP A 383 -5.07 -0.47 -30.25
N ILE A 384 -4.40 -1.20 -31.14
CA ILE A 384 -2.95 -1.37 -31.15
C ILE A 384 -2.42 -0.91 -32.50
N GLU A 385 -1.55 0.09 -32.47
CA GLU A 385 -0.92 0.68 -33.65
C GLU A 385 0.60 0.52 -33.58
N PHE A 386 1.18 -0.12 -34.60
CA PHE A 386 2.62 -0.32 -34.73
C PHE A 386 3.25 0.83 -35.53
N MET A 387 4.19 1.56 -34.92
CA MET A 387 4.82 2.75 -35.48
C MET A 387 6.33 2.61 -35.61
N SER A 388 6.87 3.04 -36.76
CA SER A 388 8.30 3.32 -36.87
C SER A 388 8.65 4.59 -36.08
N ASP A 389 9.93 4.79 -35.73
CA ASP A 389 10.36 5.98 -34.99
C ASP A 389 9.94 7.31 -35.65
N ALA A 390 10.02 7.41 -36.97
CA ALA A 390 9.61 8.62 -37.69
C ALA A 390 8.10 8.89 -37.56
N LEU A 391 7.27 7.85 -37.59
CA LEU A 391 5.82 7.98 -37.40
C LEU A 391 5.49 8.31 -35.94
N PHE A 392 6.21 7.71 -35.00
CA PHE A 392 6.07 7.97 -33.58
C PHE A 392 6.44 9.41 -33.20
N GLU A 393 7.54 9.94 -33.74
CA GLU A 393 7.90 11.36 -33.59
C GLU A 393 6.80 12.27 -34.17
N GLY A 394 6.25 11.92 -35.34
CA GLY A 394 5.13 12.64 -35.95
C GLY A 394 3.87 12.63 -35.10
N TRP A 395 3.54 11.49 -34.49
CA TRP A 395 2.42 11.35 -33.56
C TRP A 395 2.61 12.25 -32.32
N GLN A 396 3.80 12.22 -31.71
CA GLN A 396 4.12 13.07 -30.56
C GLN A 396 3.95 14.56 -30.88
N HIS A 397 4.40 15.00 -32.06
CA HIS A 397 4.20 16.38 -32.54
C HIS A 397 2.72 16.79 -32.64
N GLY A 398 1.83 15.85 -32.95
CA GLY A 398 0.39 16.08 -33.06
C GLY A 398 -0.32 16.28 -31.72
N LEU A 399 0.33 16.00 -30.59
CA LEU A 399 -0.32 16.03 -29.28
C LEU A 399 -0.65 17.46 -28.83
N PRO A 400 -1.86 17.71 -28.29
CA PRO A 400 -2.32 19.05 -27.89
C PRO A 400 -1.36 19.82 -26.98
N PHE A 401 -0.65 19.15 -26.06
CA PHE A 401 0.22 19.82 -25.09
C PHE A 401 1.50 20.37 -25.72
N GLN A 402 1.96 19.80 -26.84
CA GLN A 402 3.14 20.29 -27.56
C GLN A 402 2.92 21.68 -28.15
N LYS A 403 1.65 22.08 -28.39
CA LYS A 403 1.30 23.41 -28.90
C LYS A 403 1.69 24.54 -27.94
N ASN A 404 1.87 24.23 -26.65
CA ASN A 404 2.22 25.21 -25.62
C ASN A 404 3.72 25.42 -25.47
N PHE A 405 4.57 24.64 -26.17
CA PHE A 405 6.02 24.74 -26.08
C PHE A 405 6.61 25.37 -27.34
N GLU A 406 7.51 26.35 -27.20
CA GLU A 406 8.26 26.92 -28.32
C GLU A 406 9.15 25.87 -29.03
N ARG A 407 9.56 24.84 -28.29
CA ARG A 407 10.25 23.66 -28.82
C ARG A 407 9.60 22.40 -28.27
N PRO A 408 9.08 21.50 -29.12
CA PRO A 408 8.42 20.29 -28.65
C PRO A 408 9.42 19.36 -27.95
N HIS A 409 8.99 18.81 -26.82
CA HIS A 409 9.75 17.82 -26.07
C HIS A 409 9.40 16.43 -26.59
N LEU A 410 10.28 15.85 -27.41
CA LEU A 410 10.08 14.56 -28.06
C LEU A 410 11.01 13.52 -27.47
N VAL A 411 10.48 12.30 -27.28
CA VAL A 411 11.28 11.12 -26.98
C VAL A 411 11.76 10.52 -28.29
N ARG A 412 13.08 10.28 -28.38
CA ARG A 412 13.75 9.74 -29.56
C ARG A 412 14.54 8.49 -29.19
N SER A 413 14.45 7.47 -30.03
CA SER A 413 15.25 6.26 -29.94
C SER A 413 16.69 6.50 -30.39
N SER A 414 17.66 5.80 -29.79
CA SER A 414 19.05 5.81 -30.27
C SER A 414 19.18 5.14 -31.65
N GLU A 415 20.28 5.39 -32.38
CA GLU A 415 20.50 4.79 -33.71
C GLU A 415 20.49 3.26 -33.71
N ASP A 416 20.91 2.64 -32.62
CA ASP A 416 20.87 1.18 -32.46
C ASP A 416 19.44 0.71 -32.20
N GLN A 417 18.69 1.45 -31.37
CA GLN A 417 17.28 1.14 -31.10
C GLN A 417 16.42 1.22 -32.36
N GLN A 418 16.65 2.21 -33.23
CA GLN A 418 15.91 2.38 -34.49
C GLN A 418 15.98 1.16 -35.43
N LYS A 419 16.97 0.28 -35.26
CA LYS A 419 17.16 -0.92 -36.10
C LYS A 419 16.51 -2.17 -35.53
N GLU A 420 16.39 -2.25 -34.20
CA GLU A 420 15.97 -3.47 -33.48
C GLU A 420 14.59 -3.34 -32.82
N TYR A 421 14.04 -2.13 -32.75
CA TYR A 421 12.82 -1.84 -32.01
C TYR A 421 11.74 -1.20 -32.86
N ILE A 422 10.51 -1.31 -32.36
CA ILE A 422 9.34 -0.63 -32.88
C ILE A 422 8.55 0.01 -31.73
N TRP A 423 7.98 1.19 -31.97
CA TRP A 423 7.02 1.78 -31.05
C TRP A 423 5.65 1.19 -31.28
N VAL A 424 4.94 0.86 -30.20
CA VAL A 424 3.58 0.38 -30.26
C VAL A 424 2.70 1.27 -29.41
N LEU A 425 1.71 1.89 -30.03
CA LEU A 425 0.68 2.62 -29.31
C LEU A 425 -0.45 1.66 -28.95
N VAL A 426 -0.77 1.61 -27.67
CA VAL A 426 -1.91 0.87 -27.14
C VAL A 426 -2.95 1.89 -26.67
N HIS A 427 -4.06 1.94 -27.37
CA HIS A 427 -5.17 2.87 -27.17
C HIS A 427 -6.23 2.31 -26.23
N ASN A 428 -7.12 3.20 -25.78
CA ASN A 428 -8.32 2.86 -25.02
C ASN A 428 -7.99 2.10 -23.72
N ILE A 429 -6.97 2.57 -23.01
CA ILE A 429 -6.61 2.07 -21.69
C ILE A 429 -7.33 2.91 -20.64
N LEU A 430 -8.36 2.32 -20.03
CA LEU A 430 -9.11 2.95 -18.95
C LEU A 430 -8.44 2.64 -17.62
N ALA A 431 -7.92 3.67 -16.96
CA ALA A 431 -7.23 3.56 -15.68
C ALA A 431 -7.44 4.81 -14.82
N GLY A 432 -7.03 4.75 -13.56
CA GLY A 432 -7.07 5.91 -12.68
C GLY A 432 -6.20 7.07 -13.18
N ILE A 433 -6.67 8.31 -13.02
CA ILE A 433 -6.07 9.54 -13.58
C ILE A 433 -4.60 9.81 -13.24
N ASN A 434 -4.07 9.16 -12.22
CA ASN A 434 -2.66 9.19 -11.87
C ASN A 434 -2.09 7.78 -11.58
N ASP A 435 -2.84 6.71 -11.88
CA ASP A 435 -2.39 5.32 -11.71
C ASP A 435 -1.62 4.85 -12.95
N ILE A 436 -0.41 5.39 -13.08
CA ILE A 436 0.48 5.14 -14.23
C ILE A 436 0.92 3.67 -14.28
N GLN A 437 0.97 2.98 -13.14
CA GLN A 437 1.33 1.56 -13.05
C GLN A 437 0.22 0.65 -13.61
N SER A 438 -1.04 0.84 -13.17
CA SER A 438 -2.18 0.10 -13.74
C SER A 438 -2.29 0.35 -15.24
N THR A 439 -2.11 1.60 -15.65
CA THR A 439 -2.11 2.03 -17.07
C THR A 439 -1.11 1.22 -17.90
N TYR A 440 0.13 1.03 -17.41
CA TYR A 440 1.12 0.19 -18.08
C TYR A 440 0.73 -1.29 -18.12
N GLN A 441 0.30 -1.86 -16.99
CA GLN A 441 -0.04 -3.28 -16.89
C GLN A 441 -1.15 -3.68 -17.86
N LEU A 442 -2.22 -2.87 -17.93
CA LEU A 442 -3.33 -3.07 -18.86
C LEU A 442 -2.88 -2.95 -20.32
N ALA A 443 -1.98 -2.01 -20.63
CA ALA A 443 -1.43 -1.85 -21.97
C ALA A 443 -0.53 -3.02 -22.37
N GLU A 444 0.34 -3.45 -21.46
CA GLU A 444 1.25 -4.58 -21.63
C GLU A 444 0.48 -5.88 -21.86
N GLU A 445 -0.56 -6.15 -21.07
CA GLU A 445 -1.41 -7.34 -21.23
C GLU A 445 -2.13 -7.35 -22.59
N LYS A 446 -2.70 -6.19 -22.97
CA LYS A 446 -3.39 -6.02 -24.26
C LYS A 446 -2.44 -6.21 -25.43
N LEU A 447 -1.24 -5.64 -25.35
CA LEU A 447 -0.20 -5.81 -26.36
C LEU A 447 0.30 -7.25 -26.41
N THR A 448 0.60 -7.86 -25.27
CA THR A 448 1.08 -9.24 -25.17
C THR A 448 0.07 -10.19 -25.80
N SER A 449 -1.22 -10.04 -25.50
CA SER A 449 -2.29 -10.84 -26.10
C SER A 449 -2.31 -10.73 -27.64
N CYS A 450 -2.10 -9.52 -28.17
CA CYS A 450 -2.02 -9.29 -29.61
C CYS A 450 -0.76 -9.90 -30.23
N LEU A 451 0.39 -9.70 -29.60
CA LEU A 451 1.66 -10.26 -30.06
C LEU A 451 1.58 -11.79 -30.06
N SER A 452 1.15 -12.42 -28.96
CA SER A 452 0.95 -13.87 -28.88
C SER A 452 0.06 -14.40 -30.01
N LEU A 453 -1.02 -13.69 -30.36
CA LEU A 453 -1.90 -14.07 -31.47
C LEU A 453 -1.21 -13.93 -32.83
N LEU A 454 -0.48 -12.83 -33.07
CA LEU A 454 0.30 -12.63 -34.29
C LEU A 454 1.38 -13.73 -34.44
N TYR A 455 2.04 -14.10 -33.35
CA TYR A 455 3.04 -15.16 -33.33
C TYR A 455 2.44 -16.54 -33.63
N PHE A 456 1.28 -16.86 -33.05
CA PHE A 456 0.56 -18.10 -33.33
C PHE A 456 0.29 -18.32 -34.83
N PHE A 457 0.04 -17.25 -35.60
CA PHE A 457 -0.22 -17.34 -37.04
C PHE A 457 1.02 -17.21 -37.94
N SER A 458 2.15 -16.72 -37.42
CA SER A 458 3.36 -16.42 -38.21
C SER A 458 4.52 -17.40 -37.99
N ALA A 459 4.55 -18.12 -36.88
CA ALA A 459 5.60 -19.09 -36.59
C ALA A 459 5.33 -20.44 -37.26
N ARG A 460 6.21 -20.86 -38.18
CA ARG A 460 6.26 -22.24 -38.70
C ARG A 460 7.41 -23.08 -38.15
N ASP A 461 8.45 -22.50 -37.56
CA ASP A 461 9.54 -23.22 -36.87
C ASP A 461 10.27 -22.22 -35.93
N ASP A 462 10.60 -22.69 -34.71
CA ASP A 462 11.47 -22.17 -33.64
C ASP A 462 11.38 -20.70 -33.12
N ASP A 463 11.19 -20.63 -31.80
CA ASP A 463 11.32 -19.53 -30.82
C ASP A 463 11.79 -18.16 -31.33
N HIS A 464 10.85 -17.23 -31.49
CA HIS A 464 11.14 -15.79 -31.53
C HIS A 464 10.56 -15.13 -30.28
N ASN A 465 11.43 -14.71 -29.37
CA ASN A 465 11.07 -13.97 -28.17
C ASN A 465 11.03 -12.47 -28.49
N PHE A 466 9.84 -11.86 -28.50
CA PHE A 466 9.74 -10.40 -28.42
C PHE A 466 10.03 -9.95 -26.99
N ILE A 467 10.55 -8.74 -26.84
CA ILE A 467 10.77 -8.13 -25.53
C ILE A 467 10.08 -6.78 -25.50
N ILE A 468 9.12 -6.60 -24.59
CA ILE A 468 8.55 -5.28 -24.29
C ILE A 468 9.51 -4.61 -23.29
N GLU A 469 10.07 -3.45 -23.66
CA GLU A 469 10.98 -2.72 -22.79
C GLU A 469 10.26 -2.11 -21.60
N ASP A 470 10.98 -2.01 -20.48
CA ASP A 470 10.49 -1.38 -19.26
C ASP A 470 10.12 0.11 -19.49
N GLN A 471 10.79 0.79 -20.42
CA GLN A 471 10.53 2.20 -20.65
C GLN A 471 9.26 2.41 -21.46
N TYR A 472 8.32 3.20 -20.93
CA TYR A 472 7.07 3.53 -21.63
C TYR A 472 6.67 5.00 -21.47
N LEU A 473 5.70 5.39 -22.29
CA LEU A 473 5.07 6.70 -22.23
C LEU A 473 3.56 6.55 -22.10
N ALA A 474 2.94 7.23 -21.14
CA ALA A 474 1.49 7.22 -20.97
C ALA A 474 0.92 8.61 -21.26
N TYR A 475 0.07 8.72 -22.27
CA TYR A 475 -0.64 9.96 -22.60
C TYR A 475 -2.06 9.91 -22.04
N ASN A 476 -2.33 10.80 -21.08
CA ASN A 476 -3.65 11.01 -20.51
C ASN A 476 -4.44 11.97 -21.42
N HIS A 477 -5.51 11.47 -22.04
CA HIS A 477 -6.32 12.26 -22.98
C HIS A 477 -7.11 13.37 -22.29
N ASP A 478 -7.58 13.13 -21.07
CA ASP A 478 -8.40 14.07 -20.30
C ASP A 478 -7.58 15.25 -19.76
N ARG A 479 -6.42 14.96 -19.15
CA ARG A 479 -5.47 15.98 -18.66
C ARG A 479 -4.59 16.57 -19.76
N LYS A 480 -4.61 15.96 -20.96
CA LYS A 480 -3.72 16.29 -22.07
C LYS A 480 -2.25 16.33 -21.62
N LYS A 481 -1.82 15.35 -20.83
CA LYS A 481 -0.49 15.29 -20.24
C LYS A 481 0.19 13.98 -20.58
N MET A 482 1.47 14.05 -20.92
CA MET A 482 2.30 12.88 -21.18
C MET A 482 3.18 12.60 -19.97
N HIS A 483 3.20 11.34 -19.55
CA HIS A 483 4.01 10.83 -18.46
C HIS A 483 5.09 9.93 -19.04
N HIS A 484 6.34 10.20 -18.67
CA HIS A 484 7.46 9.30 -18.93
C HIS A 484 7.72 8.52 -17.67
N ALA A 485 7.68 7.20 -17.81
CA ALA A 485 7.87 6.29 -16.70
C ALA A 485 8.70 5.10 -17.15
N TYR A 486 9.32 4.47 -16.18
CA TYR A 486 9.81 3.12 -16.32
C TYR A 486 8.78 2.24 -15.65
N ALA A 487 8.48 1.09 -16.25
CA ALA A 487 7.89 -0.02 -15.53
C ALA A 487 8.74 -0.12 -14.29
N SER A 488 8.10 -0.09 -13.12
CA SER A 488 8.77 -0.48 -11.90
C SER A 488 9.48 -1.75 -12.28
N LYS A 489 10.82 -1.73 -12.37
CA LYS A 489 11.56 -2.95 -12.60
C LYS A 489 11.02 -3.90 -11.54
N LYS A 490 10.13 -4.84 -11.92
CA LYS A 490 10.31 -6.22 -11.46
C LYS A 490 11.78 -6.35 -11.71
N GLY A 491 12.59 -6.44 -10.64
CA GLY A 491 14.03 -6.32 -10.82
C GLY A 491 14.47 -7.10 -12.06
N ASN A 492 15.71 -7.00 -12.46
CA ASN A 492 16.40 -8.25 -12.20
C ASN A 492 16.01 -8.79 -10.81
N ILE A 493 14.89 -9.52 -10.74
CA ILE A 493 14.82 -10.75 -10.01
C ILE A 493 15.90 -11.57 -10.72
N SER A 494 17.18 -11.24 -10.44
CA SER A 494 18.10 -12.28 -10.01
C SER A 494 17.20 -13.16 -9.18
N ALA A 495 16.94 -14.39 -9.64
CA ALA A 495 16.12 -15.38 -8.93
C ALA A 495 16.22 -15.02 -7.47
N LYS A 496 15.13 -14.49 -6.86
CA LYS A 496 15.18 -13.88 -5.52
C LYS A 496 16.13 -14.78 -4.76
N SER A 497 17.26 -14.22 -4.33
CA SER A 497 18.33 -15.09 -3.85
C SER A 497 17.69 -16.05 -2.88
N ILE A 498 18.17 -17.28 -2.91
CA ILE A 498 17.72 -18.33 -2.01
C ILE A 498 17.64 -17.81 -0.55
N ASP A 499 18.26 -16.67 -0.22
CA ASP A 499 18.05 -15.80 0.94
C ASP A 499 16.59 -15.43 1.36
N GLU A 500 15.54 -15.60 0.53
CA GLU A 500 14.13 -15.56 1.01
C GLU A 500 13.55 -16.95 1.36
N LEU A 501 14.22 -18.03 0.94
CA LEU A 501 14.05 -19.33 1.57
C LEU A 501 14.89 -19.33 2.84
N ASP A 502 14.29 -19.80 3.92
CA ASP A 502 15.02 -19.99 5.18
C ASP A 502 16.28 -20.83 4.89
N PRO A 503 17.50 -20.33 5.14
CA PRO A 503 18.72 -21.12 4.93
C PRO A 503 18.65 -22.46 5.65
N GLU A 504 17.92 -22.54 6.77
CA GLU A 504 17.65 -23.79 7.47
C GLU A 504 16.80 -24.74 6.63
N LEU A 505 15.78 -24.23 5.90
CA LEU A 505 14.95 -25.03 4.99
C LEU A 505 15.74 -25.58 3.80
N VAL A 506 16.69 -24.80 3.27
CA VAL A 506 17.57 -25.23 2.17
C VAL A 506 18.54 -26.30 2.67
N ASP A 507 19.19 -26.07 3.80
CA ASP A 507 20.07 -27.04 4.44
C ASP A 507 19.32 -28.32 4.85
N LEU A 508 18.05 -28.20 5.24
CA LEU A 508 17.19 -29.34 5.57
C LEU A 508 16.82 -30.11 4.31
N LEU A 509 16.36 -29.46 3.23
CA LEU A 509 16.08 -30.11 1.94
C LEU A 509 17.33 -30.81 1.35
N VAL A 510 18.52 -30.25 1.55
CA VAL A 510 19.80 -30.86 1.16
C VAL A 510 20.13 -32.10 2.01
N ARG A 511 19.89 -32.05 3.34
CA ARG A 511 20.06 -33.21 4.25
C ARG A 511 19.08 -34.35 3.98
N PHE A 512 17.88 -34.05 3.48
CA PHE A 512 16.82 -35.02 3.15
C PHE A 512 17.11 -35.92 1.94
N HIS A 513 18.16 -35.66 1.15
CA HIS A 513 18.36 -36.33 -0.14
C HIS A 513 18.80 -37.81 -0.01
N ASP A 514 19.32 -38.23 1.15
CA ASP A 514 20.06 -39.50 1.30
C ASP A 514 19.25 -40.73 1.75
N THR A 515 17.97 -40.61 2.14
CA THR A 515 17.13 -41.76 2.59
C THR A 515 15.90 -41.96 1.69
N GLU A 516 15.54 -43.21 1.36
CA GLU A 516 14.32 -43.55 0.61
C GLU A 516 13.15 -43.84 1.58
N LEU A 517 12.31 -42.83 1.85
CA LEU A 517 11.11 -42.96 2.68
C LEU A 517 9.85 -42.71 1.85
N LYS A 518 8.73 -43.36 2.18
CA LYS A 518 7.48 -43.28 1.39
C LYS A 518 6.91 -41.86 1.26
N TRP A 519 7.06 -41.04 2.32
CA TRP A 519 6.59 -39.65 2.36
C TRP A 519 7.52 -38.68 1.60
N LYS A 520 8.73 -39.11 1.21
CA LYS A 520 9.71 -38.24 0.52
C LYS A 520 9.20 -37.78 -0.85
N ALA A 521 8.48 -38.66 -1.56
CA ALA A 521 7.91 -38.32 -2.86
C ALA A 521 6.90 -37.18 -2.75
N ASP A 522 6.06 -37.20 -1.72
CA ASP A 522 5.03 -36.20 -1.45
C ASP A 522 5.64 -34.83 -1.09
N ILE A 523 6.67 -34.82 -0.23
CA ILE A 523 7.43 -33.61 0.13
C ILE A 523 8.16 -33.02 -1.08
N LEU A 524 8.83 -33.85 -1.88
CA LEU A 524 9.52 -33.38 -3.09
C LEU A 524 8.53 -32.83 -4.13
N GLN A 525 7.35 -33.44 -4.25
CA GLN A 525 6.31 -32.95 -5.14
C GLN A 525 5.74 -31.61 -4.64
N ALA A 526 5.52 -31.46 -3.33
CA ALA A 526 5.13 -30.20 -2.71
C ALA A 526 6.18 -29.10 -2.95
N ALA A 527 7.47 -29.42 -2.80
CA ALA A 527 8.57 -28.49 -3.05
C ALA A 527 8.61 -28.03 -4.52
N LYS A 528 8.44 -28.94 -5.48
CA LYS A 528 8.31 -28.61 -6.91
C LYS A 528 7.13 -27.70 -7.19
N ASN A 529 5.97 -27.98 -6.59
CA ASN A 529 4.79 -27.12 -6.75
C ASN A 529 5.03 -25.72 -6.16
N PHE A 530 5.78 -25.62 -5.06
CA PHE A 530 6.17 -24.34 -4.46
C PHE A 530 7.16 -23.57 -5.36
N GLU A 531 8.10 -24.25 -6.01
CA GLU A 531 8.97 -23.67 -7.05
C GLU A 531 8.17 -23.15 -8.24
N HIS A 532 7.18 -23.92 -8.72
CA HIS A 532 6.29 -23.50 -9.80
C HIS A 532 5.44 -22.28 -9.43
N TYR A 533 4.95 -22.21 -8.18
CA TYR A 533 4.29 -21.02 -7.66
C TYR A 533 5.16 -19.76 -7.84
N PHE A 534 6.44 -19.79 -7.46
CA PHE A 534 7.33 -18.63 -7.61
C PHE A 534 7.65 -18.26 -9.07
N ARG A 535 7.56 -19.22 -9.99
CA ARG A 535 7.77 -18.99 -11.44
C ARG A 535 6.51 -18.52 -12.15
N SER A 536 5.33 -18.81 -11.62
CA SER A 536 4.05 -18.46 -12.22
C SER A 536 3.75 -16.97 -12.09
N MET A 537 3.19 -16.39 -13.15
CA MET A 537 2.92 -14.95 -13.26
C MET A 537 1.45 -14.59 -13.00
N GLY A 538 0.53 -15.53 -13.25
CA GLY A 538 -0.90 -15.31 -13.08
C GLY A 538 -1.39 -15.74 -11.70
N ILE A 539 -2.19 -14.89 -11.05
CA ILE A 539 -2.74 -15.13 -9.70
C ILE A 539 -3.52 -16.46 -9.60
N SER A 540 -4.28 -16.81 -10.64
CA SER A 540 -5.05 -18.07 -10.67
C SER A 540 -4.14 -19.30 -10.81
N GLU A 541 -3.01 -19.17 -11.49
CA GLU A 541 -2.03 -20.25 -11.60
C GLU A 541 -1.26 -20.41 -10.28
N GLN A 542 -0.84 -19.29 -9.68
CA GLN A 542 -0.21 -19.24 -8.36
C GLN A 542 -1.08 -19.95 -7.30
N MET A 543 -2.38 -19.64 -7.24
CA MET A 543 -3.29 -20.29 -6.32
C MET A 543 -3.46 -21.80 -6.57
N LYS A 544 -3.46 -22.24 -7.84
CA LYS A 544 -3.49 -23.67 -8.16
C LYS A 544 -2.24 -24.38 -7.66
N TYR A 545 -1.07 -23.77 -7.80
CA TYR A 545 0.16 -24.35 -7.25
C TYR A 545 0.18 -24.35 -5.72
N LEU A 546 -0.32 -23.32 -5.04
CA LEU A 546 -0.47 -23.32 -3.58
C LEU A 546 -1.41 -24.44 -3.10
N LYS A 547 -2.56 -24.64 -3.78
CA LYS A 547 -3.41 -25.80 -3.51
C LYS A 547 -2.69 -27.11 -3.77
N ALA A 548 -1.92 -27.19 -4.87
CA ALA A 548 -1.15 -28.38 -5.23
C ALA A 548 -0.10 -28.74 -4.17
N VAL A 549 0.54 -27.75 -3.53
CA VAL A 549 1.46 -27.95 -2.40
C VAL A 549 0.75 -28.69 -1.27
N ILE A 550 -0.42 -28.20 -0.83
CA ILE A 550 -1.20 -28.84 0.24
C ILE A 550 -1.62 -30.25 -0.21
N THR A 551 -2.22 -30.40 -1.38
CA THR A 551 -2.71 -31.72 -1.83
C THR A 551 -1.57 -32.74 -1.95
N SER A 552 -0.37 -32.34 -2.37
CA SER A 552 0.78 -33.25 -2.44
C SER A 552 1.18 -33.78 -1.08
N LEU A 553 1.15 -32.94 -0.04
CA LEU A 553 1.47 -33.34 1.32
C LEU A 553 0.48 -34.40 1.84
N PHE A 554 -0.83 -34.20 1.65
CA PHE A 554 -1.87 -35.11 2.14
C PHE A 554 -2.15 -36.31 1.21
N GLY A 555 -1.28 -36.57 0.24
CA GLY A 555 -1.39 -37.67 -0.73
C GLY A 555 -2.63 -37.55 -1.64
N ASN A 556 -3.16 -38.68 -2.12
CA ASN A 556 -4.33 -38.72 -3.01
C ASN A 556 -5.68 -38.30 -2.35
N THR A 557 -5.65 -37.66 -1.18
CA THR A 557 -6.88 -37.17 -0.52
C THR A 557 -7.45 -35.99 -1.32
N GLN A 558 -8.57 -36.23 -2.00
CA GLN A 558 -9.26 -35.22 -2.82
C GLN A 558 -10.35 -34.46 -2.04
N ASP A 559 -10.64 -34.86 -0.80
CA ASP A 559 -11.67 -34.24 0.01
C ASP A 559 -11.21 -32.88 0.58
N GLN A 560 -11.68 -31.79 -0.04
CA GLN A 560 -11.36 -30.43 0.37
C GLN A 560 -11.74 -30.16 1.83
N ARG A 561 -12.81 -30.80 2.33
CA ARG A 561 -13.28 -30.62 3.70
C ARG A 561 -12.28 -31.17 4.71
N SER A 562 -11.81 -32.40 4.49
CA SER A 562 -10.75 -33.00 5.31
C SER A 562 -9.45 -32.19 5.23
N LEU A 563 -9.07 -31.71 4.04
CA LEU A 563 -7.88 -30.88 3.86
C LEU A 563 -7.99 -29.55 4.63
N ALA A 564 -9.12 -28.86 4.54
CA ALA A 564 -9.36 -27.60 5.26
C ALA A 564 -9.30 -27.82 6.78
N ALA A 565 -9.90 -28.90 7.28
CA ALA A 565 -9.88 -29.23 8.69
C ALA A 565 -8.45 -29.52 9.19
N ALA A 566 -7.65 -30.28 8.44
CA ALA A 566 -6.26 -30.53 8.76
C ALA A 566 -5.43 -29.24 8.78
N CYS A 567 -5.51 -28.44 7.71
CA CYS A 567 -4.76 -27.19 7.59
C CYS A 567 -5.11 -26.19 8.70
N SER A 568 -6.36 -26.17 9.14
CA SER A 568 -6.80 -25.34 10.27
C SER A 568 -6.12 -25.72 11.57
N VAL A 569 -5.90 -27.01 11.82
CA VAL A 569 -5.14 -27.49 12.99
C VAL A 569 -3.67 -27.05 12.91
N PHE A 570 -3.03 -27.21 11.75
CA PHE A 570 -1.64 -26.79 11.52
C PHE A 570 -1.40 -25.29 11.78
N VAL A 571 -2.34 -24.45 11.34
CA VAL A 571 -2.17 -22.99 11.38
C VAL A 571 -2.71 -22.37 12.67
N SER A 572 -3.60 -23.06 13.39
CA SER A 572 -4.15 -22.55 14.64
C SER A 572 -3.04 -22.22 15.65
N GLY A 573 -3.04 -20.99 16.17
CA GLY A 573 -2.06 -20.52 17.18
C GLY A 573 -0.78 -19.89 16.63
N THR A 574 -0.55 -19.80 15.31
CA THR A 574 0.69 -19.20 14.78
C THR A 574 0.70 -17.67 14.78
N ASN A 575 -0.48 -17.03 14.69
CA ASN A 575 -0.58 -15.58 14.41
C ASN A 575 -1.47 -14.78 15.39
N TYR A 576 -2.17 -15.45 16.30
CA TYR A 576 -3.00 -14.79 17.32
C TYR A 576 -2.38 -15.00 18.70
N ARG A 577 -2.24 -13.92 19.49
CA ARG A 577 -1.58 -13.97 20.82
C ARG A 577 -2.51 -13.62 21.99
N GLY A 578 -3.82 -13.48 21.75
CA GLY A 578 -4.82 -13.18 22.77
C GLY A 578 -5.25 -14.42 23.58
N SER A 579 -5.73 -14.19 24.81
CA SER A 579 -6.27 -15.22 25.72
C SER A 579 -7.80 -15.36 25.64
N ASP A 580 -8.45 -14.49 24.87
CA ASP A 580 -9.89 -14.31 24.73
C ASP A 580 -10.56 -15.31 23.77
N VAL A 581 -9.76 -16.08 23.01
CA VAL A 581 -10.26 -17.08 22.06
C VAL A 581 -9.62 -18.43 22.30
N THR A 582 -10.35 -19.50 21.95
CA THR A 582 -9.87 -20.87 22.07
C THR A 582 -9.35 -21.43 20.74
N PHE A 583 -8.69 -22.59 20.80
CA PHE A 583 -8.27 -23.32 19.61
C PHE A 583 -9.46 -23.74 18.73
N ILE A 584 -10.61 -24.12 19.30
CA ILE A 584 -11.79 -24.48 18.49
C ILE A 584 -12.32 -23.29 17.70
N ASP A 585 -12.35 -22.10 18.31
CA ASP A 585 -12.80 -20.88 17.64
C ASP A 585 -11.90 -20.55 16.45
N THR A 586 -10.59 -20.53 16.68
CA THR A 586 -9.61 -20.21 15.64
C THR A 586 -9.60 -21.26 14.51
N ARG A 587 -9.71 -22.55 14.86
CA ARG A 587 -9.77 -23.64 13.85
C ARG A 587 -11.05 -23.58 13.03
N ALA A 588 -12.19 -23.24 13.63
CA ALA A 588 -13.44 -23.09 12.91
C ALA A 588 -13.37 -21.93 11.90
N TRP A 589 -12.79 -20.79 12.27
CA TRP A 589 -12.62 -19.66 11.35
C TRP A 589 -11.61 -19.97 10.23
N LEU A 590 -10.47 -20.58 10.57
CA LEU A 590 -9.50 -21.03 9.57
C LEU A 590 -10.08 -22.09 8.64
N PHE A 591 -10.99 -22.94 9.14
CA PHE A 591 -11.64 -23.96 8.33
C PHE A 591 -12.48 -23.32 7.23
N ASP A 592 -13.30 -22.31 7.56
CA ASP A 592 -14.05 -21.55 6.55
C ASP A 592 -13.11 -20.84 5.57
N ASP A 593 -12.03 -20.23 6.06
CA ASP A 593 -11.00 -19.59 5.20
C ASP A 593 -10.38 -20.59 4.22
N PHE A 594 -9.97 -21.78 4.66
CA PHE A 594 -9.38 -22.80 3.79
C PHE A 594 -10.39 -23.38 2.80
N MET A 595 -11.66 -23.54 3.20
CA MET A 595 -12.73 -23.94 2.30
C MET A 595 -12.92 -22.90 1.19
N GLU A 596 -13.00 -21.62 1.55
CA GLU A 596 -13.04 -20.50 0.59
C GLU A 596 -11.84 -20.55 -0.38
N PHE A 597 -10.63 -20.72 0.14
CA PHE A 597 -9.42 -20.84 -0.68
C PHE A 597 -9.50 -21.99 -1.69
N PHE A 598 -9.88 -23.20 -1.25
CA PHE A 598 -9.95 -24.35 -2.15
C PHE A 598 -11.00 -24.18 -3.25
N MET A 599 -12.14 -23.55 -2.94
CA MET A 599 -13.16 -23.19 -3.92
C MET A 599 -12.64 -22.15 -4.93
N LEU A 600 -11.92 -21.11 -4.45
CA LEU A 600 -11.39 -20.06 -5.32
C LEU A 600 -10.29 -20.56 -6.27
N CYS A 601 -9.51 -21.58 -5.87
CA CYS A 601 -8.54 -22.22 -6.76
C CYS A 601 -9.19 -22.88 -7.99
N GLU A 602 -10.44 -23.32 -7.89
CA GLU A 602 -11.18 -23.98 -8.97
C GLU A 602 -12.07 -23.00 -9.76
N THR A 603 -12.41 -21.86 -9.15
CA THR A 603 -13.29 -20.85 -9.74
C THR A 603 -12.55 -19.97 -10.75
N SER A 604 -13.12 -19.76 -11.94
CA SER A 604 -12.62 -18.75 -12.90
C SER A 604 -13.02 -17.33 -12.47
N GLY A 605 -12.14 -16.35 -12.68
CA GLY A 605 -12.35 -14.98 -12.20
C GLY A 605 -12.08 -14.83 -10.70
N LYS A 606 -12.75 -13.86 -10.07
CA LYS A 606 -12.53 -13.32 -8.72
C LYS A 606 -11.09 -12.86 -8.48
N PHE A 607 -10.44 -12.29 -9.50
CA PHE A 607 -9.03 -11.92 -9.44
C PHE A 607 -8.69 -10.97 -8.28
N ALA A 608 -9.56 -10.00 -7.99
CA ALA A 608 -9.37 -9.05 -6.89
C ALA A 608 -9.40 -9.69 -5.49
N LEU A 609 -10.29 -10.68 -5.28
CA LEU A 609 -10.34 -11.46 -4.04
C LEU A 609 -9.12 -12.38 -3.94
N LYS A 610 -8.78 -13.07 -5.04
CA LYS A 610 -7.62 -13.96 -5.12
C LYS A 610 -6.31 -13.24 -4.80
N GLU A 611 -6.11 -12.05 -5.34
CA GLU A 611 -4.96 -11.18 -5.06
C GLU A 611 -4.84 -10.90 -3.55
N ARG A 612 -5.96 -10.60 -2.88
CA ARG A 612 -5.98 -10.25 -1.45
C ARG A 612 -5.73 -11.41 -0.50
N ILE A 613 -6.22 -12.61 -0.84
CA ILE A 613 -6.05 -13.76 0.04
C ILE A 613 -4.72 -14.48 -0.21
N MET A 614 -4.11 -14.35 -1.40
CA MET A 614 -2.93 -15.11 -1.78
C MET A 614 -1.77 -14.97 -0.79
N GLU A 615 -1.40 -13.74 -0.39
CA GLU A 615 -0.25 -13.56 0.52
C GLU A 615 -0.49 -14.23 1.88
N ARG A 616 -1.74 -14.25 2.37
CA ARG A 616 -2.11 -14.97 3.60
C ARG A 616 -1.96 -16.48 3.41
N PHE A 617 -2.50 -17.04 2.32
CA PHE A 617 -2.44 -18.48 2.07
C PHE A 617 -1.05 -18.98 1.71
N LYS A 618 -0.20 -18.15 1.11
CA LYS A 618 1.23 -18.43 0.91
C LYS A 618 1.93 -18.66 2.25
N VAL A 619 1.69 -17.81 3.25
CA VAL A 619 2.25 -17.98 4.61
C VAL A 619 1.69 -19.24 5.26
N PHE A 620 0.39 -19.50 5.13
CA PHE A 620 -0.22 -20.71 5.67
C PHE A 620 0.32 -21.99 5.05
N CYS A 621 0.46 -22.04 3.72
CA CYS A 621 1.05 -23.17 3.00
C CYS A 621 2.51 -23.38 3.43
N LYS A 622 3.27 -22.30 3.60
CA LYS A 622 4.64 -22.37 4.12
C LYS A 622 4.67 -22.99 5.52
N ASN A 623 3.80 -22.56 6.44
CA ASN A 623 3.75 -23.11 7.79
C ASN A 623 3.41 -24.62 7.78
N VAL A 624 2.39 -25.03 7.02
CA VAL A 624 2.03 -26.45 6.87
C VAL A 624 3.21 -27.26 6.34
N PHE A 625 3.89 -26.76 5.29
CA PHE A 625 5.03 -27.43 4.68
C PHE A 625 6.22 -27.54 5.63
N VAL A 626 6.60 -26.45 6.29
CA VAL A 626 7.75 -26.42 7.24
C VAL A 626 7.48 -27.30 8.46
N THR A 627 6.29 -27.20 9.07
CA THR A 627 5.92 -28.05 10.21
C THR A 627 5.94 -29.53 9.83
N THR A 628 5.45 -29.87 8.64
CA THR A 628 5.50 -31.25 8.13
C THR A 628 6.94 -31.72 8.00
N LEU A 629 7.77 -30.92 7.34
CA LEU A 629 9.15 -31.26 7.03
C LEU A 629 10.00 -31.44 8.31
N VAL A 630 9.95 -30.49 9.24
CA VAL A 630 10.71 -30.56 10.51
C VAL A 630 10.34 -31.79 11.34
N ASN A 631 9.04 -32.13 11.41
CA ASN A 631 8.61 -33.29 12.20
C ASN A 631 9.01 -34.63 11.55
N PHE A 632 9.11 -34.70 10.23
CA PHE A 632 9.61 -35.90 9.55
C PHE A 632 11.15 -36.03 9.58
N ASP A 633 11.90 -34.93 9.63
CA ASP A 633 13.38 -34.94 9.70
C ASP A 633 13.90 -35.65 10.95
N ILE A 634 13.18 -35.50 12.05
CA ILE A 634 13.59 -35.98 13.39
C ILE A 634 13.27 -37.48 13.58
N LEU A 635 12.50 -38.09 12.67
CA LEU A 635 12.11 -39.50 12.79
C LEU A 635 13.22 -40.44 12.32
N ASP A 636 13.40 -41.53 13.07
CA ASP A 636 14.23 -42.64 12.62
C ASP A 636 13.65 -43.29 11.35
N SER A 637 14.54 -43.79 10.47
CA SER A 637 14.17 -44.39 9.18
C SER A 637 13.22 -45.59 9.25
N ASN A 638 13.03 -46.18 10.44
CA ASN A 638 12.15 -47.31 10.70
C ASN A 638 10.76 -46.90 11.21
N VAL A 639 10.52 -45.62 11.53
CA VAL A 639 9.24 -45.13 12.03
C VAL A 639 8.30 -44.86 10.86
N HIS A 640 7.09 -45.44 10.93
CA HIS A 640 6.04 -45.20 9.94
C HIS A 640 5.06 -44.15 10.47
N ALA A 641 5.22 -42.91 10.02
CA ALA A 641 4.31 -41.81 10.30
C ALA A 641 3.76 -41.21 9.01
N THR A 642 2.59 -40.61 9.12
CA THR A 642 1.86 -39.89 8.07
C THR A 642 1.55 -38.48 8.54
N ILE A 643 1.13 -37.61 7.60
CA ILE A 643 0.70 -36.25 7.98
C ILE A 643 -0.51 -36.26 8.91
N LYS A 644 -1.37 -37.29 8.83
CA LYS A 644 -2.50 -37.42 9.76
C LYS A 644 -2.03 -37.54 11.20
N ASP A 645 -0.94 -38.27 11.44
CA ASP A 645 -0.37 -38.42 12.79
C ASP A 645 0.14 -37.08 13.34
N ILE A 646 0.65 -36.19 12.48
CA ILE A 646 1.04 -34.82 12.87
C ILE A 646 -0.20 -34.00 13.25
N VAL A 647 -1.30 -34.12 12.48
CA VAL A 647 -2.57 -33.45 12.81
C VAL A 647 -3.11 -33.93 14.15
N ASP A 648 -3.12 -35.25 14.38
CA ASP A 648 -3.60 -35.84 15.63
C ASP A 648 -2.74 -35.42 16.82
N TRP A 649 -1.42 -35.39 16.64
CA TRP A 649 -0.47 -34.88 17.64
C TRP A 649 -0.72 -33.41 17.97
N LEU A 650 -0.81 -32.53 16.96
CA LEU A 650 -1.08 -31.11 17.17
C LEU A 650 -2.44 -30.89 17.87
N TYR A 651 -3.44 -31.69 17.52
CA TYR A 651 -4.74 -31.64 18.17
C TYR A 651 -4.68 -32.12 19.63
N PHE A 652 -3.87 -33.13 19.93
CA PHE A 652 -3.61 -33.63 21.29
C PHE A 652 -2.88 -32.58 22.15
N VAL A 653 -1.82 -31.96 21.61
CA VAL A 653 -1.03 -30.94 22.31
C VAL A 653 -1.83 -29.65 22.53
N TYR A 654 -2.65 -29.29 21.55
CA TYR A 654 -3.49 -28.09 21.55
C TYR A 654 -4.97 -28.46 21.45
N PRO A 655 -5.61 -28.89 22.56
CA PRO A 655 -7.00 -29.31 22.52
C PRO A 655 -7.95 -28.13 22.34
N ASN A 656 -9.08 -28.39 21.68
CA ASN A 656 -10.06 -27.40 21.23
C ASN A 656 -10.51 -26.37 22.29
N HIS A 657 -10.78 -26.81 23.52
CA HIS A 657 -11.29 -25.94 24.59
C HIS A 657 -10.22 -25.05 25.23
N ARG A 658 -8.94 -25.22 24.87
CA ARG A 658 -7.85 -24.46 25.46
C ARG A 658 -7.79 -23.05 24.85
N PRO A 659 -7.56 -22.00 25.66
CA PRO A 659 -7.21 -20.68 25.14
C PRO A 659 -5.94 -20.71 24.29
N ILE A 660 -5.85 -19.84 23.28
CA ILE A 660 -4.63 -19.70 22.46
C ILE A 660 -3.44 -19.25 23.31
N ARG A 661 -3.67 -18.39 24.31
CA ARG A 661 -2.70 -18.02 25.34
C ARG A 661 -3.34 -18.06 26.73
N GLU A 662 -2.61 -18.56 27.72
CA GLU A 662 -3.07 -18.53 29.11
C GLU A 662 -2.83 -17.15 29.71
N GLU A 663 -3.83 -16.60 30.41
CA GLU A 663 -3.66 -15.35 31.18
C GLU A 663 -2.68 -15.57 32.32
N VAL A 664 -1.80 -14.58 32.54
CA VAL A 664 -1.01 -14.51 33.77
C VAL A 664 -2.02 -14.32 34.91
N ARG A 665 -2.32 -15.39 35.65
CA ARG A 665 -3.02 -15.24 36.92
C ARG A 665 -2.03 -14.59 37.88
N ASP A 666 -2.28 -13.34 38.24
CA ASP A 666 -1.64 -12.71 39.40
C ASP A 666 -1.86 -13.64 40.61
N GLN A 667 -0.80 -14.31 41.05
CA GLN A 667 -0.76 -15.09 42.30
C GLN A 667 -0.11 -14.29 43.40
#